data_AF-A0AAU0HB35-F1
#
_entry.id   AF-A0AAU0HB35-F1
#
_cell.length_a   1.000
_cell.length_b   1.000
_cell.length_c   1.000
_cell.angle_alpha   90.00
_cell.angle_beta   90.00
_cell.angle_gamma   90.00
#
_symmetry.space_group_name_H-M   'P 1'
#
loop_
_entity.id
_entity.type
_entity.pdbx_description
1 polymer ?
#
loop_
_entity_poly.entity_id
_entity_poly.type
_entity_poly.pdbx_seq_one_letter_code
_entity_poly.pdbx_strand_id
1 'polypeptide(L)'
;MDKKASPAASATAADRESSRQKNARPAGRAIVTYGRSLMSLVIARSLHERGIEVIGCDDVDMTVLSFSKHVKDNFRHTALDDNLEQALTDFEEAVRRFAPDDDRPYVLIPAFRDASVFARYRERFEPLIRVAAPSPQSIQFVHPKDHFAAFGERHGLAIPHTDIVHGRDWRSVVAQDAKWPRIVKPADGVGGRGVKLVKSPEDLDHYTENVHADDTILVQEAIDGEDYCVSVAAAEGVLTGAVVYKNLRQFPIESGAGAVRETVDATPFLPATRKLLAETNWHGVAEIDFRWNGDPAVEPTIIEVNPRFWAGLFHSTASGVDFPYIAFCQAAGIPVPPFDPASVEIGFQSRTSGAWLLSVAEEVSSSDPHLEKAREAWATMGDELVDGHKRKSIAAFAKALTEGTRGLGVSGAVLEKGKDFDHLPSELSVDDDPAVGLGALFAVSSLLRHGKLPDELVFDVKQEPKRQPKVWTPEPDAGRERPVIGITKPDDGDWLAYQCMRFAVRMAGGEPVKITSRAPREPHSIDGLLFGGGSDVYPELYAEAPATGQRYDRLRDEMEADWAETAVRVGIPMLGICRGMQMMNVLDGGTLWPDLSQYKKKYPTRFLQRIFYRKPVEIEDNTTLDSVTDDNSICVNSVHTQAIKDVGPSFRVTAREPNGLIQAIEATDGPFRMGVQFHPEFLIYRAFARQLFERFIEAASTYRAQKKPALTEALDD
;
A
#
# COMPACT_ATOMS: atom_id res chain seq x y z
N MET A 1 56.97 16.28 36.36
CA MET A 1 56.22 15.03 36.19
C MET A 1 54.76 15.39 36.37
N ASP A 2 53.92 15.16 35.35
CA ASP A 2 52.50 14.77 35.49
C ASP A 2 51.82 14.78 34.11
N LYS A 3 51.63 13.58 33.56
CA LYS A 3 50.74 13.31 32.42
C LYS A 3 49.37 12.94 33.00
N LYS A 4 48.34 13.73 32.70
CA LYS A 4 46.94 13.34 32.91
C LYS A 4 46.52 12.34 31.84
N ALA A 5 46.22 11.11 32.24
CA ALA A 5 45.51 10.13 31.42
C ALA A 5 43.99 10.32 31.58
N SER A 6 43.26 10.28 30.47
CA SER A 6 41.80 10.29 30.40
C SER A 6 41.24 8.87 30.69
N PRO A 7 40.13 8.70 31.42
CA PRO A 7 39.55 7.37 31.63
C PRO A 7 38.66 7.00 30.45
N ALA A 8 39.00 5.90 29.77
CA ALA A 8 38.14 5.28 28.76
C ALA A 8 36.88 4.70 29.44
N ALA A 9 35.71 5.12 28.98
CA ALA A 9 34.42 4.59 29.44
C ALA A 9 34.26 3.12 28.98
N SER A 10 33.98 2.24 29.93
CA SER A 10 33.68 0.83 29.70
C SER A 10 32.27 0.67 29.13
N ALA A 11 32.15 0.31 27.85
CA ALA A 11 30.88 -0.05 27.21
C ALA A 11 30.19 -1.23 27.95
N THR A 12 28.87 -1.14 28.11
CA THR A 12 28.05 -2.11 28.86
C THR A 12 27.91 -3.45 28.12
N ALA A 13 27.46 -4.50 28.81
CA ALA A 13 27.23 -5.81 28.19
C ALA A 13 26.22 -5.73 27.03
N ALA A 14 25.19 -4.89 27.15
CA ALA A 14 24.19 -4.64 26.11
C ALA A 14 24.79 -3.93 24.87
N ASP A 15 25.73 -2.99 25.07
CA ASP A 15 26.44 -2.34 23.95
C ASP A 15 27.37 -3.32 23.22
N ARG A 16 28.00 -4.23 23.96
CA ARG A 16 28.84 -5.29 23.38
C ARG A 16 28.01 -6.31 22.62
N GLU A 17 26.81 -6.64 23.09
CA GLU A 17 25.87 -7.57 22.44
C GLU A 17 25.24 -6.95 21.18
N SER A 18 24.83 -5.68 21.23
CA SER A 18 24.40 -4.89 20.07
C SER A 18 25.50 -4.75 19.00
N SER A 19 26.75 -4.54 19.41
CA SER A 19 27.90 -4.47 18.49
C SER A 19 28.27 -5.83 17.88
N ARG A 20 28.01 -6.94 18.60
CA ARG A 20 28.23 -8.31 18.11
C ARG A 20 27.16 -8.73 17.09
N GLN A 21 25.89 -8.34 17.29
CA GLN A 21 24.82 -8.56 16.32
C GLN A 21 25.03 -7.77 15.01
N LYS A 22 25.54 -6.53 15.07
CA LYS A 22 25.82 -5.72 13.87
C LYS A 22 26.91 -6.30 12.95
N ASN A 23 27.73 -7.23 13.43
CA ASN A 23 28.82 -7.86 12.68
C ASN A 23 28.62 -9.37 12.43
N ALA A 24 27.47 -9.94 12.79
CA ALA A 24 27.15 -11.34 12.48
C ALA A 24 26.69 -11.46 11.02
N ARG A 25 27.16 -12.49 10.31
CA ARG A 25 26.64 -12.81 8.96
C ARG A 25 25.15 -13.20 9.08
N PRO A 26 24.30 -12.81 8.12
CA PRO A 26 22.89 -13.21 8.11
C PRO A 26 22.74 -14.73 8.17
N ALA A 27 21.79 -15.22 8.97
CA ALA A 27 21.49 -16.65 9.14
C ALA A 27 20.91 -17.30 7.87
N GLY A 28 20.48 -16.47 6.91
CA GLY A 28 19.97 -16.89 5.61
C GLY A 28 19.63 -15.67 4.74
N ARG A 29 19.10 -15.92 3.54
CA ARG A 29 18.54 -14.90 2.66
C ARG A 29 17.18 -15.36 2.14
N ALA A 30 16.22 -14.45 2.07
CA ALA A 30 14.90 -14.70 1.52
C ALA A 30 14.52 -13.69 0.43
N ILE A 31 13.87 -14.16 -0.63
CA ILE A 31 13.12 -13.31 -1.57
C ILE A 31 11.65 -13.38 -1.16
N VAL A 32 11.00 -12.25 -0.89
CA VAL A 32 9.58 -12.16 -0.52
C VAL A 32 8.81 -11.50 -1.65
N THR A 33 7.84 -12.21 -2.22
CA THR A 33 7.03 -11.70 -3.34
C THR A 33 5.86 -10.86 -2.87
N TYR A 34 5.11 -10.31 -3.83
CA TYR A 34 3.95 -9.46 -3.58
C TYR A 34 4.26 -8.32 -2.58
N GLY A 35 5.44 -7.71 -2.73
CA GLY A 35 6.02 -6.75 -1.78
C GLY A 35 5.15 -5.51 -1.56
N ARG A 36 4.12 -5.33 -2.37
CA ARG A 36 3.06 -4.33 -2.20
C ARG A 36 2.21 -4.55 -0.95
N SER A 37 2.05 -5.79 -0.46
CA SER A 37 1.13 -6.11 0.65
C SER A 37 1.71 -5.86 2.05
N LEU A 38 0.82 -5.53 3.00
CA LEU A 38 1.15 -5.51 4.43
C LEU A 38 1.46 -6.92 4.96
N MET A 39 0.93 -7.97 4.32
CA MET A 39 1.29 -9.35 4.64
C MET A 39 2.78 -9.61 4.36
N SER A 40 3.28 -9.15 3.21
CA SER A 40 4.71 -9.27 2.87
C SER A 40 5.59 -8.46 3.82
N LEU A 41 5.10 -7.33 4.36
CA LEU A 41 5.80 -6.59 5.41
C LEU A 41 5.93 -7.40 6.71
N VAL A 42 4.87 -8.11 7.13
CA VAL A 42 4.92 -9.01 8.30
C VAL A 42 5.95 -10.11 8.08
N ILE A 43 5.95 -10.72 6.89
CA ILE A 43 6.96 -11.72 6.49
C ILE A 43 8.37 -11.13 6.59
N ALA A 44 8.60 -9.97 5.96
CA ALA A 44 9.92 -9.33 5.95
C ALA A 44 10.42 -8.97 7.36
N ARG A 45 9.54 -8.45 8.22
CA ARG A 45 9.87 -8.10 9.61
C ARG A 45 10.29 -9.33 10.41
N SER A 46 9.46 -10.38 10.40
CA SER A 46 9.75 -11.63 11.11
C SER A 46 11.12 -12.20 10.70
N LEU A 47 11.37 -12.34 9.40
CA LEU A 47 12.62 -12.90 8.90
C LEU A 47 13.83 -12.02 9.27
N HIS A 48 13.71 -10.71 9.12
CA HIS A 48 14.78 -9.77 9.46
C HIS A 48 15.15 -9.85 10.95
N GLU A 49 14.16 -9.90 11.85
CA GLU A 49 14.36 -10.04 13.29
C GLU A 49 15.05 -11.36 13.67
N ARG A 50 14.90 -12.40 12.84
CA ARG A 50 15.61 -13.68 12.93
C ARG A 50 17.00 -13.67 12.28
N GLY A 51 17.46 -12.51 11.81
CA GLY A 51 18.75 -12.34 11.15
C GLY A 51 18.80 -12.86 9.71
N ILE A 52 17.66 -13.03 9.06
CA ILE A 52 17.57 -13.41 7.64
C ILE A 52 17.55 -12.14 6.80
N GLU A 53 18.39 -12.10 5.76
CA GLU A 53 18.44 -10.98 4.84
C GLU A 53 17.26 -11.04 3.86
N VAL A 54 16.44 -9.99 3.79
CA VAL A 54 15.23 -9.98 2.96
C VAL A 54 15.41 -9.13 1.70
N ILE A 55 15.05 -9.70 0.56
CA ILE A 55 14.91 -9.03 -0.73
C ILE A 55 13.43 -9.01 -1.10
N GLY A 56 12.84 -7.85 -1.36
CA GLY A 56 11.44 -7.74 -1.77
C GLY A 56 11.28 -7.75 -3.29
N CYS A 57 10.12 -8.17 -3.80
CA CYS A 57 9.81 -8.00 -5.21
C CYS A 57 8.34 -7.84 -5.49
N ASP A 58 8.05 -7.23 -6.64
CA ASP A 58 6.70 -7.00 -7.13
C ASP A 58 6.71 -6.61 -8.63
N ASP A 59 5.57 -6.63 -9.31
CA ASP A 59 5.45 -6.11 -10.69
C ASP A 59 5.36 -4.58 -10.77
N VAL A 60 5.28 -3.92 -9.61
CA VAL A 60 5.22 -2.47 -9.46
C VAL A 60 6.35 -1.91 -8.61
N ASP A 61 6.85 -0.73 -8.96
CA ASP A 61 7.87 -0.04 -8.15
C ASP A 61 7.28 0.64 -6.90
N MET A 62 8.13 0.91 -5.91
CA MET A 62 7.80 1.65 -4.67
C MET A 62 6.70 0.97 -3.85
N THR A 63 6.94 -0.28 -3.49
CA THR A 63 6.05 -1.11 -2.67
C THR A 63 6.27 -0.92 -1.18
N VAL A 64 5.40 -1.48 -0.34
CA VAL A 64 5.58 -1.47 1.13
C VAL A 64 6.97 -1.99 1.50
N LEU A 65 7.42 -3.08 0.88
CA LEU A 65 8.77 -3.61 1.08
C LEU A 65 9.89 -2.68 0.59
N SER A 66 9.64 -1.89 -0.45
CA SER A 66 10.63 -0.91 -0.94
C SER A 66 10.97 0.19 0.07
N PHE A 67 10.09 0.44 1.04
CA PHE A 67 10.30 1.46 2.09
C PHE A 67 10.65 0.87 3.45
N SER A 68 10.60 -0.45 3.59
CA SER A 68 10.81 -1.12 4.88
C SER A 68 12.29 -1.19 5.22
N LYS A 69 12.67 -0.75 6.42
CA LYS A 69 14.05 -0.90 6.93
C LYS A 69 14.48 -2.36 7.07
N HIS A 70 13.51 -3.29 7.07
CA HIS A 70 13.73 -4.73 7.21
C HIS A 70 14.11 -5.39 5.87
N VAL A 71 14.01 -4.65 4.76
CA VAL A 71 14.30 -5.12 3.41
C VAL A 71 15.61 -4.49 2.94
N LYS A 72 16.54 -5.33 2.49
CA LYS A 72 17.86 -4.89 2.04
C LYS A 72 17.83 -4.31 0.63
N ASP A 73 17.12 -4.98 -0.26
CA ASP A 73 17.04 -4.61 -1.68
C ASP A 73 15.70 -5.06 -2.26
N ASN A 74 15.35 -4.54 -3.43
CA ASN A 74 14.12 -4.91 -4.12
C ASN A 74 14.37 -5.09 -5.63
N PHE A 75 13.48 -5.82 -6.30
CA PHE A 75 13.46 -5.87 -7.75
C PHE A 75 12.06 -5.91 -8.31
N ARG A 76 11.96 -5.53 -9.59
CA ARG A 76 10.72 -5.58 -10.35
C ARG A 76 10.73 -6.74 -11.33
N HIS A 77 9.57 -7.33 -11.55
CA HIS A 77 9.34 -8.35 -12.57
C HIS A 77 8.13 -7.98 -13.45
N THR A 78 7.95 -8.69 -14.55
CA THR A 78 6.70 -8.65 -15.34
C THR A 78 5.54 -9.21 -14.52
N ALA A 79 4.34 -8.65 -14.64
CA ALA A 79 3.18 -9.16 -13.89
C ALA A 79 2.88 -10.62 -14.28
N LEU A 80 2.67 -11.46 -13.28
CA LEU A 80 2.40 -12.90 -13.45
C LEU A 80 1.14 -13.16 -14.28
N ASP A 81 0.15 -12.28 -14.17
CA ASP A 81 -1.11 -12.35 -14.91
C ASP A 81 -1.02 -11.78 -16.35
N ASP A 82 -0.01 -10.93 -16.63
CA ASP A 82 0.15 -10.31 -17.96
C ASP A 82 0.96 -11.21 -18.90
N ASN A 83 2.15 -11.64 -18.47
CA ASN A 83 3.02 -12.52 -19.25
C ASN A 83 3.83 -13.42 -18.30
N LEU A 84 3.24 -14.58 -18.00
CA LEU A 84 3.79 -15.54 -17.06
C LEU A 84 5.21 -15.99 -17.41
N GLU A 85 5.50 -16.35 -18.67
CA GLU A 85 6.83 -16.84 -19.04
C GLU A 85 7.92 -15.77 -18.90
N GLN A 86 7.62 -14.52 -19.28
CA GLN A 86 8.55 -13.42 -19.06
C GLN A 86 8.74 -13.18 -17.56
N ALA A 87 7.67 -13.16 -16.78
CA ALA A 87 7.75 -12.99 -15.33
C ALA A 87 8.64 -14.07 -14.69
N LEU A 88 8.44 -15.36 -15.02
CA LEU A 88 9.26 -16.45 -14.51
C LEU A 88 10.74 -16.29 -14.90
N THR A 89 11.02 -15.79 -16.10
CA THR A 89 12.39 -15.50 -16.57
C THR A 89 13.01 -14.35 -15.77
N ASP A 90 12.27 -13.26 -15.55
CA ASP A 90 12.71 -12.12 -14.72
C ASP A 90 13.05 -12.60 -13.29
N PHE A 91 12.25 -13.52 -12.74
CA PHE A 91 12.51 -14.16 -11.45
C PHE A 91 13.78 -15.00 -11.46
N GLU A 92 14.04 -15.82 -12.48
CA GLU A 92 15.28 -16.61 -12.58
C GLU A 92 16.52 -15.73 -12.61
N GLU A 93 16.49 -14.64 -13.39
CA GLU A 93 17.58 -13.67 -13.46
C GLU A 93 17.81 -13.00 -12.10
N ALA A 94 16.74 -12.56 -11.44
CA ALA A 94 16.82 -11.95 -10.12
C ALA A 94 17.32 -12.93 -9.05
N VAL A 95 16.83 -14.18 -9.06
CA VAL A 95 17.26 -15.23 -8.13
C VAL A 95 18.77 -15.47 -8.25
N ARG A 96 19.30 -15.52 -9.48
CA ARG A 96 20.75 -15.66 -9.72
C ARG A 96 21.51 -14.41 -9.27
N ARG A 97 21.00 -13.22 -9.56
CA ARG A 97 21.60 -11.94 -9.16
C ARG A 97 21.72 -11.80 -7.64
N PHE A 98 20.71 -12.25 -6.91
CA PHE A 98 20.65 -12.17 -5.45
C PHE A 98 21.09 -13.47 -4.76
N ALA A 99 21.72 -14.41 -5.46
CA ALA A 99 22.27 -15.59 -4.82
C ALA A 99 23.32 -15.18 -3.77
N PRO A 100 23.34 -15.80 -2.57
CA PRO A 100 24.41 -15.57 -1.62
C PRO A 100 25.74 -16.14 -2.14
N ASP A 101 26.84 -15.47 -1.85
CA ASP A 101 28.20 -15.95 -2.17
C ASP A 101 28.70 -17.04 -1.20
N ASP A 102 27.81 -17.57 -0.36
CA ASP A 102 28.08 -18.60 0.66
C ASP A 102 26.91 -19.59 0.74
N ASP A 103 27.09 -20.66 1.52
CA ASP A 103 26.12 -21.77 1.64
C ASP A 103 24.93 -21.45 2.58
N ARG A 104 24.67 -20.17 2.89
CA ARG A 104 23.53 -19.83 3.76
C ARG A 104 22.22 -20.25 3.07
N PRO A 105 21.19 -20.63 3.84
CA PRO A 105 19.89 -20.95 3.26
C PRO A 105 19.35 -19.80 2.41
N TYR A 106 18.90 -20.12 1.20
CA TYR A 106 18.35 -19.18 0.23
C TYR A 106 16.95 -19.62 -0.19
N VAL A 107 15.95 -18.82 0.18
CA VAL A 107 14.53 -19.22 0.13
C VAL A 107 13.66 -18.17 -0.58
N LEU A 108 12.84 -18.60 -1.53
CA LEU A 108 11.74 -17.83 -2.09
C LEU A 108 10.50 -18.04 -1.23
N ILE A 109 9.94 -16.95 -0.70
CA ILE A 109 8.70 -16.95 0.08
C ILE A 109 7.63 -16.25 -0.75
N PRO A 110 6.83 -17.02 -1.50
CA PRO A 110 5.76 -16.45 -2.28
C PRO A 110 4.59 -16.05 -1.39
N ALA A 111 4.12 -14.82 -1.54
CA ALA A 111 3.01 -14.27 -0.79
C ALA A 111 1.73 -14.26 -1.63
N PHE A 112 0.58 -14.33 -0.96
CA PHE A 112 -0.74 -14.27 -1.58
C PHE A 112 -0.94 -15.29 -2.72
N ARG A 113 -1.31 -14.85 -3.93
CA ARG A 113 -1.57 -15.72 -5.09
C ARG A 113 -0.30 -16.32 -5.71
N ASP A 114 0.85 -15.71 -5.46
CA ASP A 114 2.12 -16.17 -6.02
C ASP A 114 2.47 -17.59 -5.52
N ALA A 115 1.96 -17.97 -4.34
CA ALA A 115 2.19 -19.30 -3.75
C ALA A 115 1.77 -20.44 -4.70
N SER A 116 0.60 -20.34 -5.31
CA SER A 116 0.11 -21.34 -6.27
C SER A 116 0.96 -21.38 -7.55
N VAL A 117 1.44 -20.21 -8.01
CA VAL A 117 2.28 -20.12 -9.20
C VAL A 117 3.64 -20.77 -8.95
N PHE A 118 4.35 -20.37 -7.89
CA PHE A 118 5.67 -20.91 -7.58
C PHE A 118 5.61 -22.35 -7.09
N ALA A 119 4.50 -22.81 -6.51
CA ALA A 119 4.27 -24.23 -6.32
C ALA A 119 4.23 -24.97 -7.66
N ARG A 120 3.40 -24.53 -8.62
CA ARG A 120 3.27 -25.15 -9.95
C ARG A 120 4.59 -25.21 -10.72
N TYR A 121 5.41 -24.16 -10.62
CA TYR A 121 6.71 -24.07 -11.31
C TYR A 121 7.90 -24.38 -10.39
N ARG A 122 7.69 -25.11 -9.28
CA ARG A 122 8.73 -25.43 -8.29
C ARG A 122 9.98 -26.04 -8.91
N GLU A 123 9.83 -26.97 -9.84
CA GLU A 123 10.95 -27.65 -10.51
C GLU A 123 11.87 -26.68 -11.27
N ARG A 124 11.33 -25.54 -11.75
CA ARG A 124 12.09 -24.50 -12.43
C ARG A 124 12.98 -23.71 -11.46
N PHE A 125 12.53 -23.50 -10.23
CA PHE A 125 13.23 -22.66 -9.23
C PHE A 125 14.08 -23.43 -8.24
N GLU A 126 13.71 -24.65 -7.84
CA GLU A 126 14.46 -25.41 -6.83
C GLU A 126 15.95 -25.66 -7.13
N PRO A 127 16.41 -25.73 -8.40
CA PRO A 127 17.84 -25.76 -8.71
C PRO A 127 18.58 -24.45 -8.35
N LEU A 128 17.87 -23.35 -8.12
CA LEU A 128 18.42 -22.01 -7.90
C LEU A 128 18.12 -21.46 -6.50
N ILE A 129 16.95 -21.78 -5.95
CA ILE A 129 16.44 -21.26 -4.69
C ILE A 129 15.37 -22.20 -4.12
N ARG A 130 15.32 -22.39 -2.79
CA ARG A 130 14.28 -23.22 -2.16
C ARG A 130 12.94 -22.49 -2.15
N VAL A 131 11.83 -23.17 -2.41
CA VAL A 131 10.51 -22.53 -2.49
C VAL A 131 9.66 -22.86 -1.27
N ALA A 132 9.34 -21.85 -0.46
CA ALA A 132 8.47 -21.93 0.72
C ALA A 132 6.98 -21.81 0.36
N ALA A 133 6.51 -22.68 -0.53
CA ALA A 133 5.11 -22.86 -0.85
C ALA A 133 4.65 -24.28 -0.47
N PRO A 134 3.34 -24.55 -0.37
CA PRO A 134 2.86 -25.93 -0.30
C PRO A 134 3.19 -26.74 -1.56
N SER A 135 3.09 -28.07 -1.46
CA SER A 135 3.33 -28.95 -2.60
C SER A 135 2.19 -28.83 -3.63
N PRO A 136 2.47 -28.88 -4.95
CA PRO A 136 1.42 -28.84 -5.97
C PRO A 136 0.33 -29.91 -5.78
N GLN A 137 0.74 -31.08 -5.31
CA GLN A 137 -0.16 -32.20 -5.04
C GLN A 137 -1.10 -31.88 -3.87
N SER A 138 -0.57 -31.35 -2.76
CA SER A 138 -1.39 -30.95 -1.60
C SER A 138 -2.37 -29.82 -1.97
N ILE A 139 -1.91 -28.85 -2.77
CA ILE A 139 -2.77 -27.77 -3.28
C ILE A 139 -3.91 -28.33 -4.13
N GLN A 140 -3.63 -29.28 -5.03
CA GLN A 140 -4.66 -29.89 -5.88
C GLN A 140 -5.77 -30.62 -5.11
N PHE A 141 -5.51 -31.09 -3.88
CA PHE A 141 -6.56 -31.70 -3.06
C PHE A 141 -7.55 -30.70 -2.48
N VAL A 142 -7.15 -29.42 -2.37
CA VAL A 142 -7.95 -28.39 -1.69
C VAL A 142 -8.32 -27.20 -2.56
N HIS A 143 -7.73 -27.09 -3.75
CA HIS A 143 -7.96 -26.00 -4.68
C HIS A 143 -7.97 -26.53 -6.13
N PRO A 144 -8.96 -26.14 -6.96
CA PRO A 144 -10.10 -25.28 -6.64
C PRO A 144 -11.10 -25.92 -5.66
N LYS A 145 -12.12 -25.18 -5.22
CA LYS A 145 -12.99 -25.55 -4.09
C LYS A 145 -13.79 -26.85 -4.32
N ASP A 146 -14.03 -27.21 -5.57
CA ASP A 146 -14.68 -28.45 -5.99
C ASP A 146 -13.79 -29.69 -5.71
N HIS A 147 -12.48 -29.55 -5.89
CA HIS A 147 -11.53 -30.59 -5.50
C HIS A 147 -11.58 -30.84 -3.98
N PHE A 148 -11.64 -29.76 -3.17
CA PHE A 148 -11.77 -29.87 -1.72
C PHE A 148 -13.04 -30.60 -1.31
N ALA A 149 -14.18 -30.25 -1.91
CA ALA A 149 -15.46 -30.92 -1.65
C ALA A 149 -15.37 -32.43 -1.93
N ALA A 150 -14.91 -32.80 -3.13
CA ALA A 150 -14.78 -34.20 -3.52
C ALA A 150 -13.75 -34.97 -2.67
N PHE A 151 -12.64 -34.33 -2.30
CA PHE A 151 -11.63 -34.91 -1.42
C PHE A 151 -12.17 -35.11 0.00
N GLY A 152 -12.78 -34.09 0.58
CA GLY A 152 -13.30 -34.13 1.94
C GLY A 152 -14.37 -35.19 2.14
N GLU A 153 -15.29 -35.36 1.17
CA GLU A 153 -16.32 -36.40 1.24
C GLU A 153 -15.71 -37.80 1.20
N ARG A 154 -14.74 -38.05 0.29
CA ARG A 154 -14.07 -39.36 0.18
C ARG A 154 -13.27 -39.76 1.42
N HIS A 155 -12.67 -38.79 2.09
CA HIS A 155 -11.84 -39.02 3.29
C HIS A 155 -12.61 -38.81 4.61
N GLY A 156 -13.91 -38.52 4.53
CA GLY A 156 -14.77 -38.30 5.69
C GLY A 156 -14.28 -37.13 6.56
N LEU A 157 -13.85 -36.04 5.95
CA LEU A 157 -13.55 -34.80 6.68
C LEU A 157 -14.86 -34.16 7.16
N ALA A 158 -14.80 -33.42 8.27
CA ALA A 158 -15.91 -32.60 8.73
C ALA A 158 -16.06 -31.39 7.80
N ILE A 159 -16.75 -31.58 6.67
CA ILE A 159 -17.04 -30.55 5.66
C ILE A 159 -18.55 -30.51 5.40
N PRO A 160 -19.12 -29.37 4.97
CA PRO A 160 -20.52 -29.34 4.55
C PRO A 160 -20.72 -30.20 3.30
N HIS A 161 -21.85 -30.89 3.22
CA HIS A 161 -22.22 -31.58 2.00
C HIS A 161 -22.30 -30.57 0.84
N THR A 162 -21.69 -30.92 -0.30
CA THR A 162 -21.51 -29.99 -1.41
C THR A 162 -21.84 -30.67 -2.73
N ASP A 163 -22.89 -30.19 -3.39
CA ASP A 163 -23.23 -30.61 -4.75
C ASP A 163 -22.39 -29.82 -5.76
N ILE A 164 -21.63 -30.52 -6.61
CA ILE A 164 -20.79 -29.93 -7.65
C ILE A 164 -21.60 -29.86 -8.95
N VAL A 165 -21.89 -28.65 -9.41
CA VAL A 165 -22.72 -28.39 -10.60
C VAL A 165 -21.86 -27.81 -11.71
N HIS A 166 -21.93 -28.42 -12.89
CA HIS A 166 -21.30 -27.90 -14.11
C HIS A 166 -22.35 -27.17 -14.96
N GLY A 167 -22.09 -25.89 -15.24
CA GLY A 167 -23.00 -25.03 -15.98
C GLY A 167 -24.26 -24.67 -15.19
N ARG A 168 -25.42 -24.67 -15.87
CA ARG A 168 -26.69 -24.14 -15.34
C ARG A 168 -27.65 -25.21 -14.83
N ASP A 169 -27.44 -26.47 -15.19
CA ASP A 169 -28.37 -27.55 -14.89
C ASP A 169 -28.15 -28.10 -13.48
N TRP A 170 -28.42 -27.27 -12.48
CA TRP A 170 -28.27 -27.66 -11.07
C TRP A 170 -29.28 -28.74 -10.65
N ARG A 171 -30.44 -28.84 -11.34
CA ARG A 171 -31.54 -29.75 -11.00
C ARG A 171 -31.24 -31.22 -11.28
N SER A 172 -30.28 -31.53 -12.14
CA SER A 172 -29.83 -32.91 -12.35
C SER A 172 -28.86 -33.39 -11.27
N VAL A 173 -28.35 -32.49 -10.44
CA VAL A 173 -27.36 -32.76 -9.40
C VAL A 173 -27.97 -32.64 -8.00
N VAL A 174 -28.57 -31.49 -7.67
CA VAL A 174 -29.13 -31.24 -6.34
C VAL A 174 -30.46 -31.97 -6.19
N ALA A 175 -30.59 -32.76 -5.13
CA ALA A 175 -31.80 -33.54 -4.86
C ALA A 175 -33.04 -32.65 -4.64
N GLN A 176 -34.21 -33.13 -5.09
CA GLN A 176 -35.48 -32.38 -4.97
C GLN A 176 -35.92 -32.15 -3.51
N ASP A 177 -35.52 -33.04 -2.60
CA ASP A 177 -35.79 -32.99 -1.17
C ASP A 177 -34.61 -32.39 -0.36
N ALA A 178 -33.68 -31.72 -1.04
CA ALA A 178 -32.58 -30.99 -0.40
C ALA A 178 -33.10 -30.02 0.66
N LYS A 179 -32.39 -29.96 1.79
CA LYS A 179 -32.63 -28.98 2.85
C LYS A 179 -32.09 -27.61 2.47
N TRP A 180 -32.78 -26.58 2.94
CA TRP A 180 -32.48 -25.16 2.73
C TRP A 180 -32.37 -24.44 4.09
N PRO A 181 -31.59 -23.34 4.21
CA PRO A 181 -30.86 -22.64 3.14
C PRO A 181 -29.53 -23.32 2.75
N ARG A 182 -28.96 -22.90 1.62
CA ARG A 182 -27.69 -23.38 1.06
C ARG A 182 -26.80 -22.22 0.63
N ILE A 183 -25.50 -22.45 0.56
CA ILE A 183 -24.51 -21.49 0.06
C ILE A 183 -24.13 -21.89 -1.35
N VAL A 184 -24.25 -20.96 -2.30
CA VAL A 184 -23.73 -21.13 -3.65
C VAL A 184 -22.45 -20.35 -3.81
N LYS A 185 -21.41 -20.96 -4.38
CA LYS A 185 -20.12 -20.31 -4.64
C LYS A 185 -19.44 -20.84 -5.90
N PRO A 186 -18.64 -20.04 -6.62
CA PRO A 186 -17.83 -20.53 -7.74
C PRO A 186 -16.74 -21.49 -7.24
N ALA A 187 -16.33 -22.45 -8.08
CA ALA A 187 -15.23 -23.37 -7.77
C ALA A 187 -13.88 -22.65 -7.62
N ASP A 188 -13.62 -21.66 -8.47
CA ASP A 188 -12.42 -20.82 -8.41
C ASP A 188 -12.81 -19.36 -8.10
N GLY A 189 -12.27 -18.83 -6.99
CA GLY A 189 -12.64 -17.53 -6.44
C GLY A 189 -11.97 -17.27 -5.10
N VAL A 190 -11.74 -16.00 -4.77
CA VAL A 190 -11.06 -15.53 -3.54
C VAL A 190 -11.92 -14.47 -2.84
N GLY A 191 -11.86 -14.46 -1.51
CA GLY A 191 -12.46 -13.42 -0.66
C GLY A 191 -13.98 -13.33 -0.79
N GLY A 192 -14.70 -14.46 -0.70
CA GLY A 192 -16.18 -14.46 -0.70
C GLY A 192 -16.85 -14.04 -2.02
N ARG A 193 -16.09 -13.79 -3.10
CA ARG A 193 -16.66 -13.38 -4.39
C ARG A 193 -17.53 -14.47 -5.00
N GLY A 194 -18.76 -14.13 -5.33
CA GLY A 194 -19.75 -15.06 -5.89
C GLY A 194 -20.38 -15.98 -4.84
N VAL A 195 -20.10 -15.80 -3.55
CA VAL A 195 -20.76 -16.54 -2.47
C VAL A 195 -22.12 -15.91 -2.19
N LYS A 196 -23.21 -16.66 -2.33
CA LYS A 196 -24.56 -16.22 -1.98
C LYS A 196 -25.28 -17.24 -1.10
N LEU A 197 -26.00 -16.76 -0.10
CA LEU A 197 -26.98 -17.57 0.63
C LEU A 197 -28.26 -17.67 -0.19
N VAL A 198 -28.67 -18.89 -0.48
CA VAL A 198 -29.83 -19.25 -1.29
C VAL A 198 -30.83 -19.94 -0.37
N LYS A 199 -32.03 -19.36 -0.24
CA LYS A 199 -33.03 -19.80 0.75
C LYS A 199 -34.06 -20.75 0.14
N SER A 200 -34.14 -20.82 -1.19
CA SER A 200 -35.06 -21.72 -1.89
C SER A 200 -34.52 -22.15 -3.26
N PRO A 201 -35.10 -23.18 -3.90
CA PRO A 201 -34.81 -23.56 -5.29
C PRO A 201 -34.89 -22.39 -6.29
N GLU A 202 -35.84 -21.48 -6.11
CA GLU A 202 -36.04 -20.33 -6.99
C GLU A 202 -34.90 -19.31 -6.89
N ASP A 203 -34.32 -19.13 -5.70
CA ASP A 203 -33.13 -18.30 -5.52
C ASP A 203 -31.93 -18.90 -6.30
N LEU A 204 -31.85 -20.24 -6.39
CA LEU A 204 -30.79 -20.94 -7.12
C LEU A 204 -30.96 -20.79 -8.64
N ASP A 205 -32.19 -20.82 -9.13
CA ASP A 205 -32.49 -20.55 -10.54
C ASP A 205 -31.93 -19.19 -10.95
N HIS A 206 -32.29 -18.14 -10.18
CA HIS A 206 -31.84 -16.79 -10.45
C HIS A 206 -30.31 -16.66 -10.40
N TYR A 207 -29.65 -17.36 -9.48
CA TYR A 207 -28.19 -17.41 -9.46
C TYR A 207 -27.62 -18.00 -10.76
N THR A 208 -28.17 -19.14 -11.22
CA THR A 208 -27.66 -19.88 -12.39
C THR A 208 -27.94 -19.22 -13.74
N GLU A 209 -28.85 -18.23 -13.82
CA GLU A 209 -29.11 -17.47 -15.05
C GLU A 209 -27.84 -16.82 -15.62
N ASN A 210 -26.94 -16.38 -14.73
CA ASN A 210 -25.69 -15.69 -15.06
C ASN A 210 -24.46 -16.61 -15.11
N VAL A 211 -24.62 -17.92 -14.90
CA VAL A 211 -23.52 -18.90 -14.92
C VAL A 211 -23.26 -19.34 -16.37
N HIS A 212 -22.01 -19.41 -16.82
CA HIS A 212 -21.67 -19.91 -18.15
C HIS A 212 -21.67 -21.45 -18.18
N ALA A 213 -21.80 -22.05 -19.37
CA ALA A 213 -21.86 -23.51 -19.51
C ALA A 213 -20.57 -24.21 -19.03
N ASP A 214 -19.42 -23.52 -19.13
CA ASP A 214 -18.11 -24.05 -18.74
C ASP A 214 -17.77 -23.76 -17.26
N ASP A 215 -18.61 -22.99 -16.56
CA ASP A 215 -18.39 -22.66 -15.15
C ASP A 215 -18.73 -23.85 -14.25
N THR A 216 -18.00 -23.99 -13.15
CA THR A 216 -18.34 -24.94 -12.07
C THR A 216 -18.76 -24.15 -10.83
N ILE A 217 -19.93 -24.48 -10.30
CA ILE A 217 -20.49 -23.89 -9.08
C ILE A 217 -20.70 -24.98 -8.03
N LEU A 218 -20.58 -24.58 -6.77
CA LEU A 218 -20.77 -25.42 -5.61
C LEU A 218 -22.05 -25.01 -4.92
N VAL A 219 -22.96 -25.95 -4.73
CA VAL A 219 -24.20 -25.76 -3.96
C VAL A 219 -24.04 -26.51 -2.64
N GLN A 220 -23.59 -25.78 -1.62
CA GLN A 220 -23.12 -26.29 -0.36
C GLN A 220 -24.17 -26.13 0.76
N GLU A 221 -24.24 -27.07 1.69
CA GLU A 221 -25.06 -26.93 2.90
C GLU A 221 -24.65 -25.69 3.71
N ALA A 222 -25.63 -24.91 4.17
CA ALA A 222 -25.36 -23.78 5.05
C ALA A 222 -25.14 -24.27 6.49
N ILE A 223 -23.93 -24.06 7.01
CA ILE A 223 -23.56 -24.45 8.38
C ILE A 223 -23.83 -23.30 9.33
N ASP A 224 -24.57 -23.58 10.41
CA ASP A 224 -24.86 -22.62 11.47
C ASP A 224 -23.61 -22.35 12.35
N GLY A 225 -23.53 -21.13 12.89
CA GLY A 225 -22.44 -20.69 13.76
C GLY A 225 -21.58 -19.55 13.21
N GLU A 226 -20.48 -19.27 13.91
CA GLU A 226 -19.53 -18.19 13.59
C GLU A 226 -18.39 -18.70 12.70
N ASP A 227 -17.77 -17.78 11.95
CA ASP A 227 -16.57 -18.07 11.16
C ASP A 227 -15.30 -17.99 12.04
N TYR A 228 -14.48 -19.02 11.94
CA TYR A 228 -13.19 -19.14 12.61
C TYR A 228 -12.10 -19.38 11.57
N CYS A 229 -10.99 -18.64 11.66
CA CYS A 229 -9.82 -18.82 10.81
C CYS A 229 -8.76 -19.59 11.61
N VAL A 230 -8.34 -20.73 11.07
CA VAL A 230 -7.32 -21.60 11.65
C VAL A 230 -6.06 -21.49 10.80
N SER A 231 -5.14 -20.65 11.25
CA SER A 231 -3.80 -20.49 10.68
C SER A 231 -2.93 -21.68 11.04
N VAL A 232 -2.33 -22.35 10.05
CA VAL A 232 -1.51 -23.55 10.28
C VAL A 232 -0.19 -23.54 9.53
N ALA A 233 0.78 -24.24 10.10
CA ALA A 233 1.95 -24.76 9.40
C ALA A 233 2.08 -26.25 9.67
N ALA A 234 2.46 -27.01 8.66
CA ALA A 234 2.72 -28.44 8.80
C ALA A 234 3.97 -28.87 8.04
N ALA A 235 4.59 -29.95 8.49
CA ALA A 235 5.66 -30.64 7.79
C ALA A 235 5.22 -32.09 7.56
N GLU A 236 5.00 -32.46 6.30
CA GLU A 236 4.65 -33.85 5.91
C GLU A 236 3.44 -34.40 6.68
N GLY A 237 2.38 -33.59 6.73
CA GLY A 237 1.12 -33.89 7.42
C GLY A 237 1.16 -33.71 8.94
N VAL A 238 2.32 -33.40 9.53
CA VAL A 238 2.45 -33.16 10.98
C VAL A 238 2.37 -31.67 11.28
N LEU A 239 1.43 -31.28 12.14
CA LEU A 239 1.21 -29.90 12.57
C LEU A 239 2.42 -29.35 13.35
N THR A 240 3.01 -28.25 12.86
CA THR A 240 4.16 -27.55 13.46
C THR A 240 3.81 -26.16 14.02
N GLY A 241 2.66 -25.61 13.67
CA GLY A 241 2.14 -24.38 14.27
C GLY A 241 0.64 -24.24 14.02
N ALA A 242 -0.11 -23.75 15.00
CA ALA A 242 -1.51 -23.39 14.82
C ALA A 242 -1.90 -22.16 15.64
N VAL A 243 -2.72 -21.28 15.06
CA VAL A 243 -3.42 -20.20 15.76
C VAL A 243 -4.85 -20.18 15.25
N VAL A 244 -5.81 -20.10 16.16
CA VAL A 244 -7.23 -19.94 15.79
C VAL A 244 -7.68 -18.56 16.23
N TYR A 245 -8.34 -17.85 15.33
CA TYR A 245 -8.91 -16.55 15.64
C TYR A 245 -10.27 -16.38 14.99
N LYS A 246 -11.07 -15.48 15.56
CA LYS A 246 -12.32 -15.02 14.96
C LYS A 246 -12.27 -13.53 14.69
N ASN A 247 -13.04 -13.09 13.70
CA ASN A 247 -13.19 -11.67 13.41
C ASN A 247 -14.28 -11.10 14.32
N LEU A 248 -13.91 -10.26 15.28
CA LEU A 248 -14.86 -9.49 16.08
C LEU A 248 -15.56 -8.42 15.25
N ARG A 249 -14.88 -7.94 14.20
CA ARG A 249 -15.39 -6.99 13.21
C ARG A 249 -14.82 -7.32 11.84
N GLN A 250 -15.61 -7.09 10.79
CA GLN A 250 -15.22 -7.30 9.40
C GLN A 250 -15.58 -6.07 8.57
N PHE A 251 -14.87 -5.86 7.46
CA PHE A 251 -15.22 -4.84 6.48
C PHE A 251 -15.07 -5.37 5.04
N PRO A 252 -16.15 -5.39 4.24
CA PRO A 252 -17.56 -5.10 4.60
C PRO A 252 -18.15 -6.05 5.65
N ILE A 253 -19.21 -5.66 6.37
CA ILE A 253 -19.79 -6.46 7.47
C ILE A 253 -20.21 -7.88 7.03
N GLU A 254 -20.73 -8.04 5.80
CA GLU A 254 -21.34 -9.30 5.35
C GLU A 254 -20.36 -10.32 4.73
N SER A 255 -19.18 -9.89 4.29
CA SER A 255 -18.22 -10.76 3.57
C SER A 255 -16.76 -10.28 3.62
N GLY A 256 -16.44 -9.42 4.58
CA GLY A 256 -15.24 -8.61 4.60
C GLY A 256 -13.99 -9.24 5.18
N ALA A 257 -12.87 -8.55 4.95
CA ALA A 257 -11.64 -8.86 5.67
C ALA A 257 -11.81 -8.50 7.17
N GLY A 258 -11.23 -9.32 8.05
CA GLY A 258 -11.17 -9.04 9.48
C GLY A 258 -10.58 -7.66 9.76
N ALA A 259 -11.36 -6.82 10.44
CA ALA A 259 -10.98 -5.48 10.86
C ALA A 259 -10.43 -5.49 12.30
N VAL A 260 -11.07 -6.27 13.17
CA VAL A 260 -10.63 -6.57 14.54
C VAL A 260 -10.72 -8.07 14.75
N ARG A 261 -9.66 -8.66 15.32
CA ARG A 261 -9.53 -10.11 15.51
C ARG A 261 -9.24 -10.44 16.96
N GLU A 262 -9.67 -11.62 17.37
CA GLU A 262 -9.38 -12.19 18.68
C GLU A 262 -8.93 -13.64 18.56
N THR A 263 -7.82 -13.99 19.21
CA THR A 263 -7.33 -15.36 19.31
C THR A 263 -8.19 -16.17 20.28
N VAL A 264 -8.56 -17.38 19.89
CA VAL A 264 -9.40 -18.29 20.67
C VAL A 264 -8.70 -19.64 20.88
N ASP A 265 -9.27 -20.48 21.76
CA ASP A 265 -8.75 -21.83 21.99
C ASP A 265 -8.80 -22.67 20.70
N ALA A 266 -7.65 -23.21 20.31
CA ALA A 266 -7.50 -24.04 19.12
C ALA A 266 -8.07 -25.46 19.30
N THR A 267 -8.22 -25.92 20.54
CA THR A 267 -8.51 -27.32 20.88
C THR A 267 -9.66 -27.94 20.09
N PRO A 268 -10.83 -27.27 19.89
CA PRO A 268 -11.95 -27.83 19.14
C PRO A 268 -11.62 -28.12 17.66
N PHE A 269 -10.70 -27.36 17.07
CA PHE A 269 -10.40 -27.39 15.64
C PHE A 269 -9.26 -28.36 15.28
N LEU A 270 -8.41 -28.71 16.27
CA LEU A 270 -7.22 -29.54 16.05
C LEU A 270 -7.52 -30.94 15.49
N PRO A 271 -8.58 -31.67 15.89
CA PRO A 271 -8.86 -33.00 15.34
C PRO A 271 -9.09 -32.98 13.82
N ALA A 272 -10.04 -32.16 13.35
CA ALA A 272 -10.34 -32.00 11.93
C ALA A 272 -9.15 -31.45 11.15
N THR A 273 -8.43 -30.47 11.73
CA THR A 273 -7.21 -29.89 11.14
C THR A 273 -6.13 -30.94 10.95
N ARG A 274 -5.79 -31.73 11.99
CA ARG A 274 -4.75 -32.77 11.89
C ARG A 274 -5.13 -33.85 10.88
N LYS A 275 -6.41 -34.22 10.81
CA LYS A 275 -6.91 -35.17 9.81
C LYS A 275 -6.70 -34.63 8.39
N LEU A 276 -7.14 -33.40 8.10
CA LEU A 276 -6.93 -32.76 6.80
C LEU A 276 -5.44 -32.74 6.41
N LEU A 277 -4.57 -32.31 7.32
CA LEU A 277 -3.13 -32.20 7.06
C LEU A 277 -2.50 -33.58 6.79
N ALA A 278 -2.87 -34.60 7.56
CA ALA A 278 -2.37 -35.96 7.37
C ALA A 278 -2.82 -36.57 6.03
N GLU A 279 -4.11 -36.47 5.70
CA GLU A 279 -4.68 -37.05 4.47
C GLU A 279 -4.13 -36.37 3.19
N THR A 280 -3.75 -35.09 3.28
CA THR A 280 -3.17 -34.33 2.15
C THR A 280 -1.64 -34.35 2.13
N ASN A 281 -1.01 -35.01 3.12
CA ASN A 281 0.43 -34.93 3.38
C ASN A 281 0.95 -33.48 3.35
N TRP A 282 0.25 -32.58 4.03
CA TRP A 282 0.46 -31.13 3.90
C TRP A 282 1.86 -30.71 4.35
N HIS A 283 2.51 -29.87 3.56
CA HIS A 283 3.80 -29.24 3.91
C HIS A 283 3.70 -27.74 3.63
N GLY A 284 4.18 -26.90 4.54
CA GLY A 284 4.07 -25.45 4.44
C GLY A 284 2.88 -24.86 5.22
N VAL A 285 2.56 -23.61 4.91
CA VAL A 285 1.51 -22.83 5.59
C VAL A 285 0.15 -22.95 4.91
N ALA A 286 -0.93 -22.79 5.67
CA ALA A 286 -2.29 -22.64 5.17
C ALA A 286 -3.15 -21.81 6.14
N GLU A 287 -4.24 -21.24 5.63
CA GLU A 287 -5.36 -20.80 6.46
C GLU A 287 -6.57 -21.67 6.16
N ILE A 288 -7.17 -22.25 7.19
CA ILE A 288 -8.33 -23.12 7.08
C ILE A 288 -9.51 -22.37 7.70
N ASP A 289 -10.56 -22.15 6.92
CA ASP A 289 -11.77 -21.49 7.40
C ASP A 289 -12.75 -22.55 7.93
N PHE A 290 -13.25 -22.32 9.14
CA PHE A 290 -14.20 -23.18 9.83
C PHE A 290 -15.49 -22.43 10.14
N ARG A 291 -16.61 -23.16 10.22
CA ARG A 291 -17.81 -22.71 10.91
C ARG A 291 -18.10 -23.58 12.13
N TRP A 292 -18.47 -22.93 13.23
CA TRP A 292 -18.83 -23.62 14.46
C TRP A 292 -19.76 -22.76 15.34
N ASN A 293 -20.73 -23.41 15.97
CA ASN A 293 -21.72 -22.75 16.84
C ASN A 293 -21.25 -22.60 18.30
N GLY A 294 -20.05 -23.09 18.63
CA GLY A 294 -19.48 -23.03 19.98
C GLY A 294 -19.91 -24.17 20.91
N ASP A 295 -20.76 -25.11 20.46
CA ASP A 295 -21.15 -26.28 21.24
C ASP A 295 -20.01 -27.32 21.26
N PRO A 296 -19.40 -27.64 22.43
CA PRO A 296 -18.34 -28.64 22.52
C PRO A 296 -18.75 -30.06 22.07
N ALA A 297 -20.06 -30.34 21.96
CA ALA A 297 -20.58 -31.60 21.45
C ALA A 297 -20.65 -31.65 19.90
N VAL A 298 -20.50 -30.51 19.22
CA VAL A 298 -20.53 -30.41 17.76
C VAL A 298 -19.11 -30.22 17.25
N GLU A 299 -18.68 -31.07 16.31
CA GLU A 299 -17.38 -30.91 15.66
C GLU A 299 -17.38 -29.67 14.75
N PRO A 300 -16.35 -28.79 14.80
CA PRO A 300 -16.21 -27.68 13.86
C PRO A 300 -16.09 -28.16 12.40
N THR A 301 -16.77 -27.46 11.50
CA THR A 301 -16.83 -27.84 10.08
C THR A 301 -15.89 -26.98 9.25
N ILE A 302 -15.01 -27.61 8.45
CA ILE A 302 -14.13 -26.93 7.50
C ILE A 302 -14.95 -26.49 6.27
N ILE A 303 -14.91 -25.21 5.94
CA ILE A 303 -15.63 -24.64 4.79
C ILE A 303 -14.72 -24.26 3.62
N GLU A 304 -13.44 -23.98 3.88
CA GLU A 304 -12.44 -23.59 2.88
C GLU A 304 -11.01 -23.83 3.40
N VAL A 305 -10.06 -24.06 2.48
CA VAL A 305 -8.63 -24.18 2.77
C VAL A 305 -7.86 -23.32 1.78
N ASN A 306 -7.08 -22.37 2.30
CA ASN A 306 -6.28 -21.44 1.53
C ASN A 306 -4.79 -21.86 1.56
N PRO A 307 -4.20 -22.31 0.44
CA PRO A 307 -2.82 -22.80 0.36
C PRO A 307 -1.75 -21.69 0.35
N ARG A 308 -1.89 -20.68 1.22
CA ARG A 308 -1.10 -19.45 1.17
C ARG A 308 -1.08 -18.73 2.51
N PHE A 309 -0.23 -17.72 2.63
CA PHE A 309 -0.35 -16.70 3.67
C PHE A 309 -1.68 -15.92 3.53
N TRP A 310 -2.19 -15.46 4.66
CA TRP A 310 -3.52 -14.86 4.82
C TRP A 310 -3.46 -13.41 5.30
N ALA A 311 -4.56 -12.68 5.11
CA ALA A 311 -4.63 -11.26 5.51
C ALA A 311 -4.45 -11.04 7.03
N GLY A 312 -4.86 -12.02 7.85
CA GLY A 312 -4.67 -12.00 9.30
C GLY A 312 -3.26 -12.41 9.78
N LEU A 313 -2.25 -12.50 8.90
CA LEU A 313 -0.92 -13.03 9.27
C LEU A 313 -0.27 -12.30 10.43
N PHE A 314 -0.42 -10.97 10.52
CA PHE A 314 0.07 -10.21 11.66
C PHE A 314 -0.55 -10.68 12.98
N HIS A 315 -1.87 -10.87 13.01
CA HIS A 315 -2.57 -11.36 14.18
C HIS A 315 -1.99 -12.70 14.60
N SER A 316 -1.97 -13.68 13.69
CA SER A 316 -1.48 -15.03 14.00
C SER A 316 -0.02 -15.05 14.44
N THR A 317 0.82 -14.18 13.88
CA THR A 317 2.24 -14.05 14.28
C THR A 317 2.37 -13.43 15.67
N ALA A 318 1.64 -12.35 15.93
CA ALA A 318 1.64 -11.65 17.21
C ALA A 318 1.02 -12.48 18.34
N SER A 319 0.11 -13.41 18.04
CA SER A 319 -0.46 -14.37 19.00
C SER A 319 0.54 -15.44 19.46
N GLY A 320 1.76 -15.48 18.91
CA GLY A 320 2.85 -16.33 19.41
C GLY A 320 3.41 -17.38 18.45
N VAL A 321 2.91 -17.48 17.21
CA VAL A 321 3.41 -18.46 16.22
C VAL A 321 3.98 -17.77 14.99
N ASP A 322 5.31 -17.89 14.82
CA ASP A 322 6.06 -17.22 13.75
C ASP A 322 5.98 -17.99 12.41
N PHE A 323 4.81 -17.96 11.76
CA PHE A 323 4.56 -18.67 10.50
C PHE A 323 5.55 -18.32 9.38
N PRO A 324 5.96 -17.06 9.16
CA PRO A 324 6.97 -16.74 8.15
C PRO A 324 8.31 -17.44 8.41
N TYR A 325 8.77 -17.46 9.67
CA TYR A 325 10.00 -18.13 10.04
C TYR A 325 9.88 -19.66 9.94
N ILE A 326 8.74 -20.25 10.34
CA ILE A 326 8.48 -21.68 10.15
C ILE A 326 8.56 -22.06 8.67
N ALA A 327 7.91 -21.29 7.79
CA ALA A 327 7.94 -21.52 6.34
C ALA A 327 9.37 -21.45 5.78
N PHE A 328 10.15 -20.48 6.24
CA PHE A 328 11.57 -20.37 5.90
C PHE A 328 12.36 -21.61 6.35
N CYS A 329 12.22 -22.02 7.62
CA CYS A 329 12.93 -23.17 8.17
C CYS A 329 12.60 -24.45 7.42
N GLN A 330 11.31 -24.70 7.13
CA GLN A 330 10.86 -25.86 6.38
C GLN A 330 11.49 -25.91 4.99
N ALA A 331 11.44 -24.82 4.22
CA ALA A 331 12.05 -24.75 2.90
C ALA A 331 13.59 -24.85 2.93
N ALA A 332 14.22 -24.33 4.00
CA ALA A 332 15.64 -24.41 4.23
C ALA A 332 16.13 -25.78 4.72
N GLY A 333 15.23 -26.72 5.04
CA GLY A 333 15.58 -28.00 5.67
C GLY A 333 16.06 -27.86 7.12
N ILE A 334 15.71 -26.75 7.78
CA ILE A 334 15.99 -26.52 9.20
C ILE A 334 14.87 -27.15 10.02
N PRO A 335 15.18 -28.02 11.01
CA PRO A 335 14.16 -28.66 11.84
C PRO A 335 13.26 -27.64 12.54
N VAL A 336 11.94 -27.84 12.44
CA VAL A 336 10.93 -27.06 13.17
C VAL A 336 10.39 -27.93 14.31
N PRO A 337 10.33 -27.42 15.55
CA PRO A 337 9.77 -28.18 16.66
C PRO A 337 8.28 -28.47 16.45
N PRO A 338 7.74 -29.53 17.08
CA PRO A 338 6.30 -29.76 17.11
C PRO A 338 5.52 -28.58 17.69
N PHE A 339 4.28 -28.39 17.24
CA PHE A 339 3.41 -27.35 17.78
C PHE A 339 3.15 -27.53 19.28
N ASP A 340 3.42 -26.49 20.07
CA ASP A 340 3.02 -26.37 21.47
C ASP A 340 1.85 -25.38 21.61
N PRO A 341 0.63 -25.84 21.91
CA PRO A 341 -0.52 -24.95 22.13
C PRO A 341 -0.30 -23.91 23.23
N ALA A 342 0.58 -24.18 24.21
CA ALA A 342 0.86 -23.25 25.30
C ALA A 342 1.65 -22.01 24.84
N SER A 343 2.21 -22.01 23.63
CA SER A 343 2.91 -20.85 23.07
C SER A 343 1.96 -19.77 22.52
N VAL A 344 0.66 -20.03 22.48
CA VAL A 344 -0.35 -19.14 21.89
C VAL A 344 -1.04 -18.30 22.96
N GLU A 345 -1.10 -16.98 22.76
CA GLU A 345 -1.80 -16.05 23.64
C GLU A 345 -3.32 -16.02 23.32
N ILE A 346 -4.10 -16.78 24.07
CA ILE A 346 -5.57 -16.76 23.97
C ILE A 346 -6.11 -15.41 24.46
N GLY A 347 -7.05 -14.82 23.71
CA GLY A 347 -7.62 -13.51 23.99
C GLY A 347 -6.79 -12.35 23.44
N PHE A 348 -5.66 -12.61 22.77
CA PHE A 348 -4.92 -11.57 22.08
C PHE A 348 -5.82 -10.90 21.02
N GLN A 349 -5.87 -9.57 21.02
CA GLN A 349 -6.66 -8.79 20.08
C GLN A 349 -5.76 -7.90 19.23
N SER A 350 -6.08 -7.79 17.94
CA SER A 350 -5.39 -6.88 17.03
C SER A 350 -6.35 -6.28 16.00
N ARG A 351 -5.88 -5.22 15.33
CA ARG A 351 -6.64 -4.53 14.29
C ARG A 351 -5.87 -4.43 12.98
N THR A 352 -6.61 -4.43 11.88
CA THR A 352 -6.07 -4.12 10.55
C THR A 352 -6.02 -2.60 10.36
N SER A 353 -4.86 -2.10 9.97
CA SER A 353 -4.58 -0.67 9.79
C SER A 353 -5.53 -0.03 8.78
N GLY A 354 -6.29 0.98 9.21
CA GLY A 354 -7.24 1.72 8.37
C GLY A 354 -8.57 1.01 8.08
N ALA A 355 -8.60 -0.33 7.98
CA ALA A 355 -9.83 -1.09 7.75
C ALA A 355 -10.79 -1.04 8.96
N TRP A 356 -10.26 -0.92 10.18
CA TRP A 356 -11.09 -0.78 11.37
C TRP A 356 -11.94 0.50 11.35
N LEU A 357 -11.41 1.62 10.85
CA LEU A 357 -12.16 2.88 10.70
C LEU A 357 -13.33 2.72 9.74
N LEU A 358 -13.13 1.95 8.66
CA LEU A 358 -14.17 1.66 7.68
C LEU A 358 -15.27 0.78 8.30
N SER A 359 -14.89 -0.25 9.09
CA SER A 359 -15.88 -1.08 9.80
C SER A 359 -16.73 -0.29 10.80
N VAL A 360 -16.13 0.66 11.54
CA VAL A 360 -16.85 1.54 12.47
C VAL A 360 -17.79 2.49 11.71
N ALA A 361 -17.35 3.02 10.57
CA ALA A 361 -18.17 3.89 9.74
C ALA A 361 -19.40 3.17 9.17
N GLU A 362 -19.23 1.92 8.73
CA GLU A 362 -20.32 1.07 8.23
C GLU A 362 -21.31 0.69 9.36
N GLU A 363 -20.81 0.33 10.54
CA GLU A 363 -21.64 0.01 11.70
C GLU A 363 -22.49 1.22 12.16
N VAL A 364 -21.87 2.39 12.30
CA VAL A 364 -22.59 3.64 12.63
C VAL A 364 -23.64 3.95 11.57
N SER A 365 -23.34 3.68 10.30
CA SER A 365 -24.29 3.84 9.20
C SER A 365 -25.45 2.86 9.26
N SER A 366 -25.22 1.60 9.66
CA SER A 366 -26.26 0.57 9.79
C SER A 366 -27.18 0.75 10.99
N SER A 367 -26.78 1.60 11.94
CA SER A 367 -27.52 1.87 13.19
C SER A 367 -28.51 3.05 13.07
N ASP A 368 -28.49 3.80 11.97
CA ASP A 368 -29.27 5.02 11.77
C ASP A 368 -30.35 4.82 10.68
N PRO A 369 -31.66 4.93 11.01
CA PRO A 369 -32.76 4.80 10.06
C PRO A 369 -32.69 5.76 8.85
N HIS A 370 -31.96 6.87 8.96
CA HIS A 370 -31.78 7.82 7.86
C HIS A 370 -30.74 7.36 6.81
N LEU A 371 -29.88 6.38 7.15
CA LEU A 371 -28.84 5.84 6.28
C LEU A 371 -29.23 4.51 5.61
N GLU A 372 -30.32 3.87 6.01
CA GLU A 372 -30.84 2.66 5.35
C GLU A 372 -31.24 2.92 3.89
N LYS A 373 -31.71 4.13 3.57
CA LYS A 373 -31.95 4.58 2.18
C LYS A 373 -30.68 4.66 1.32
N ALA A 374 -29.51 4.91 1.93
CA ALA A 374 -28.25 4.90 1.21
C ALA A 374 -27.76 3.46 0.95
N ARG A 375 -28.10 2.52 1.85
CA ARG A 375 -27.85 1.08 1.70
C ARG A 375 -28.76 0.44 0.64
N GLU A 376 -30.06 0.77 0.64
CA GLU A 376 -31.01 0.38 -0.41
C GLU A 376 -30.62 0.96 -1.78
N ALA A 377 -30.13 2.20 -1.82
CA ALA A 377 -29.61 2.80 -3.06
C ALA A 377 -28.33 2.12 -3.56
N TRP A 378 -27.49 1.57 -2.67
CA TRP A 378 -26.28 0.81 -3.01
C TRP A 378 -26.61 -0.59 -3.53
N ALA A 379 -27.55 -1.29 -2.89
CA ALA A 379 -28.02 -2.61 -3.32
C ALA A 379 -28.67 -2.55 -4.72
N THR A 380 -29.57 -1.59 -4.94
CA THR A 380 -30.20 -1.37 -6.26
C THR A 380 -29.19 -0.97 -7.34
N MET A 381 -28.08 -0.31 -6.96
CA MET A 381 -27.00 0.05 -7.90
C MET A 381 -26.18 -1.17 -8.35
N GLY A 382 -26.00 -2.16 -7.46
CA GLY A 382 -25.32 -3.42 -7.77
C GLY A 382 -26.03 -4.20 -8.88
N ASP A 383 -27.37 -4.19 -8.88
CA ASP A 383 -28.19 -4.86 -9.88
C ASP A 383 -28.28 -4.07 -11.20
N GLU A 384 -28.36 -2.74 -11.17
CA GLU A 384 -28.40 -1.89 -12.39
C GLU A 384 -27.03 -1.75 -13.11
N LEU A 385 -25.92 -2.10 -12.43
CA LEU A 385 -24.56 -2.05 -12.98
C LEU A 385 -24.27 -3.18 -13.98
N VAL A 386 -25.09 -4.23 -13.98
CA VAL A 386 -25.02 -5.35 -14.93
C VAL A 386 -25.43 -4.92 -16.35
N ASP A 387 -26.30 -3.90 -16.48
CA ASP A 387 -26.93 -3.48 -17.76
C ASP A 387 -26.27 -2.25 -18.44
N GLY A 388 -25.08 -1.83 -18.01
CA GLY A 388 -24.28 -0.86 -18.77
C GLY A 388 -24.65 0.63 -18.61
N HIS A 389 -25.57 1.00 -17.71
CA HIS A 389 -25.95 2.40 -17.45
C HIS A 389 -25.12 3.10 -16.34
N LYS A 390 -23.79 2.99 -16.39
CA LYS A 390 -22.84 3.41 -15.33
C LYS A 390 -22.96 4.85 -14.82
N ARG A 391 -23.25 5.84 -15.67
CA ARG A 391 -23.17 7.27 -15.28
C ARG A 391 -24.40 7.80 -14.51
N LYS A 392 -25.58 7.22 -14.74
CA LYS A 392 -26.84 7.71 -14.15
C LYS A 392 -26.99 7.24 -12.70
N SER A 393 -26.63 5.98 -12.44
CA SER A 393 -26.73 5.36 -11.12
C SER A 393 -25.69 5.90 -10.13
N ILE A 394 -24.47 6.23 -10.59
CA ILE A 394 -23.45 6.95 -9.78
C ILE A 394 -23.92 8.34 -9.35
N ALA A 395 -24.65 9.06 -10.21
CA ALA A 395 -25.18 10.39 -9.89
C ALA A 395 -26.36 10.32 -8.89
N ALA A 396 -27.19 9.28 -8.99
CA ALA A 396 -28.26 9.01 -8.03
C ALA A 396 -27.70 8.62 -6.65
N PHE A 397 -26.65 7.80 -6.61
CA PHE A 397 -25.92 7.44 -5.40
C PHE A 397 -25.26 8.65 -4.71
N ALA A 398 -24.55 9.48 -5.47
CA ALA A 398 -23.96 10.72 -4.95
C ALA A 398 -25.03 11.65 -4.36
N LYS A 399 -26.22 11.71 -4.97
CA LYS A 399 -27.34 12.49 -4.48
C LYS A 399 -27.93 11.93 -3.17
N ALA A 400 -28.13 10.62 -3.07
CA ALA A 400 -28.62 9.95 -1.86
C ALA A 400 -27.66 10.13 -0.67
N LEU A 401 -26.34 10.00 -0.91
CA LEU A 401 -25.30 10.29 0.08
C LEU A 401 -25.29 11.75 0.51
N THR A 402 -25.50 12.69 -0.42
CA THR A 402 -25.50 14.13 -0.12
C THR A 402 -26.78 14.56 0.64
N GLU A 403 -27.91 13.89 0.39
CA GLU A 403 -29.18 14.14 1.06
C GLU A 403 -29.23 13.49 2.46
N GLY A 404 -28.62 12.32 2.66
CA GLY A 404 -28.53 11.66 3.98
C GLY A 404 -27.49 12.26 4.93
N THR A 405 -26.44 12.91 4.41
CA THR A 405 -25.34 13.46 5.23
C THR A 405 -25.49 14.93 5.62
N ARG A 406 -26.56 15.60 5.18
CA ARG A 406 -26.76 17.04 5.42
C ARG A 406 -27.15 17.40 6.87
N GLY A 407 -27.20 16.44 7.80
CA GLY A 407 -27.77 16.66 9.14
C GLY A 407 -27.00 16.21 10.38
N LEU A 408 -25.96 15.36 10.36
CA LEU A 408 -25.51 14.71 11.60
C LEU A 408 -23.98 14.63 11.79
N GLY A 409 -23.56 14.72 13.06
CA GLY A 409 -22.19 14.57 13.59
C GLY A 409 -21.58 13.16 13.44
N VAL A 410 -21.83 12.51 12.30
CA VAL A 410 -21.37 11.15 11.97
C VAL A 410 -19.85 11.03 12.01
N SER A 411 -19.12 12.06 11.58
CA SER A 411 -17.66 12.08 11.71
C SER A 411 -17.19 12.05 13.16
N GLY A 412 -17.93 12.70 14.08
CA GLY A 412 -17.64 12.70 15.50
C GLY A 412 -17.90 11.32 16.13
N ALA A 413 -19.04 10.71 15.84
CA ALA A 413 -19.39 9.38 16.34
C ALA A 413 -18.45 8.27 15.84
N VAL A 414 -18.00 8.33 14.58
CA VAL A 414 -17.01 7.38 14.03
C VAL A 414 -15.64 7.58 14.66
N LEU A 415 -15.20 8.84 14.86
CA LEU A 415 -13.96 9.15 15.56
C LEU A 415 -14.00 8.76 17.05
N GLU A 416 -15.15 8.88 17.70
CA GLU A 416 -15.34 8.54 19.11
C GLU A 416 -15.34 7.03 19.34
N LYS A 417 -16.19 6.28 18.63
CA LYS A 417 -16.16 4.79 18.64
C LYS A 417 -14.83 4.24 18.15
N GLY A 418 -14.10 4.99 17.33
CA GLY A 418 -12.81 4.56 16.83
C GLY A 418 -11.69 4.53 17.85
N LYS A 419 -11.75 5.41 18.86
CA LYS A 419 -10.78 5.44 19.95
C LYS A 419 -10.74 4.14 20.75
N ASP A 420 -11.86 3.41 20.77
CA ASP A 420 -11.96 2.13 21.46
C ASP A 420 -10.99 1.08 20.90
N PHE A 421 -10.49 1.25 19.67
CA PHE A 421 -9.59 0.29 19.02
C PHE A 421 -8.18 0.85 18.76
N ASP A 422 -7.96 2.15 18.89
CA ASP A 422 -6.65 2.79 18.61
C ASP A 422 -5.49 2.13 19.38
N HIS A 423 -5.78 1.67 20.61
CA HIS A 423 -4.84 1.01 21.50
C HIS A 423 -4.42 -0.40 21.07
N LEU A 424 -5.19 -1.05 20.19
CA LEU A 424 -4.87 -2.40 19.73
C LEU A 424 -3.68 -2.38 18.76
N PRO A 425 -2.80 -3.40 18.82
CA PRO A 425 -1.67 -3.53 17.92
C PRO A 425 -2.14 -3.73 16.47
N SER A 426 -1.32 -3.26 15.53
CA SER A 426 -1.56 -3.40 14.09
C SER A 426 -0.26 -3.62 13.33
N GLU A 427 -0.36 -4.20 12.14
CA GLU A 427 0.78 -4.45 11.25
C GLU A 427 1.53 -3.18 10.82
N LEU A 428 0.91 -2.00 10.92
CA LEU A 428 1.57 -0.71 10.77
C LEU A 428 1.79 -0.04 12.14
N SER A 429 3.01 -0.12 12.67
CA SER A 429 3.52 0.75 13.74
C SER A 429 4.35 1.87 13.09
N VAL A 430 3.78 3.07 13.02
CA VAL A 430 4.45 4.25 12.42
C VAL A 430 5.65 4.70 13.28
N ASP A 431 5.65 4.36 14.57
CA ASP A 431 6.72 4.70 15.50
C ASP A 431 7.99 3.85 15.26
N ASP A 432 7.82 2.60 14.80
CA ASP A 432 8.95 1.69 14.54
C ASP A 432 9.56 1.86 13.15
N ASP A 433 8.73 2.12 12.13
CA ASP A 433 9.19 2.37 10.76
C ASP A 433 8.37 3.48 10.09
N PRO A 434 8.74 4.76 10.32
CA PRO A 434 7.97 5.90 9.82
C PRO A 434 7.97 6.00 8.29
N ALA A 435 8.93 5.37 7.60
CA ALA A 435 8.95 5.29 6.13
C ALA A 435 7.87 4.35 5.59
N VAL A 436 7.51 3.30 6.35
CA VAL A 436 6.39 2.41 6.02
C VAL A 436 5.03 3.12 6.19
N GLY A 437 4.95 4.19 6.98
CA GLY A 437 3.80 5.10 7.01
C GLY A 437 3.56 5.83 5.67
N LEU A 438 4.60 6.08 4.86
CA LEU A 438 4.45 6.50 3.45
C LEU A 438 3.98 5.32 2.59
N GLY A 439 4.37 4.11 2.94
CA GLY A 439 3.78 2.86 2.44
C GLY A 439 2.30 2.71 2.78
N ALA A 440 1.73 3.33 3.83
CA ALA A 440 0.28 3.31 4.07
C ALA A 440 -0.53 4.09 3.03
N LEU A 441 0.12 4.99 2.26
CA LEU A 441 -0.44 5.56 1.04
C LEU A 441 -0.62 4.51 -0.07
N PHE A 442 -0.21 3.24 0.15
CA PHE A 442 -0.25 2.11 -0.78
C PHE A 442 -1.66 1.71 -1.24
N ALA A 443 -2.64 1.58 -0.34
CA ALA A 443 -4.02 1.28 -0.75
C ALA A 443 -4.52 2.37 -1.72
N VAL A 444 -4.10 3.61 -1.46
CA VAL A 444 -4.40 4.73 -2.33
C VAL A 444 -3.55 4.72 -3.61
N SER A 445 -2.24 4.45 -3.55
CA SER A 445 -1.33 4.38 -4.71
C SER A 445 -1.73 3.28 -5.70
N SER A 446 -2.11 2.09 -5.21
CA SER A 446 -2.61 0.96 -6.01
C SER A 446 -3.93 1.30 -6.68
N LEU A 447 -4.90 1.87 -5.93
CA LEU A 447 -6.17 2.36 -6.48
C LEU A 447 -5.97 3.42 -7.56
N LEU A 448 -4.90 4.20 -7.47
CA LEU A 448 -4.62 5.31 -8.39
C LEU A 448 -3.79 4.92 -9.59
N ARG A 449 -2.94 3.89 -9.48
CA ARG A 449 -2.16 3.33 -10.60
C ARG A 449 -2.98 2.33 -11.40
N HIS A 450 -3.79 1.50 -10.73
CA HIS A 450 -4.52 0.38 -11.32
C HIS A 450 -6.03 0.49 -11.16
N GLY A 451 -6.59 1.61 -10.69
CA GLY A 451 -8.05 1.75 -10.58
C GLY A 451 -8.76 0.79 -9.61
N LYS A 452 -8.01 -0.02 -8.84
CA LYS A 452 -8.51 -1.01 -7.87
C LYS A 452 -7.68 -0.99 -6.58
N LEU A 453 -8.31 -1.21 -5.42
CA LEU A 453 -7.54 -1.50 -4.19
C LEU A 453 -6.79 -2.84 -4.38
N PRO A 454 -5.75 -3.12 -3.59
CA PRO A 454 -5.11 -4.44 -3.54
C PRO A 454 -6.16 -5.54 -3.41
N ASP A 455 -5.89 -6.73 -3.95
CA ASP A 455 -6.85 -7.84 -3.97
C ASP A 455 -7.31 -8.24 -2.55
N GLU A 456 -6.50 -8.00 -1.52
CA GLU A 456 -6.88 -8.26 -0.13
C GLU A 456 -7.82 -7.21 0.47
N LEU A 457 -8.02 -6.09 -0.22
CA LEU A 457 -8.84 -4.94 0.18
C LEU A 457 -10.00 -4.65 -0.78
N VAL A 458 -10.15 -5.37 -1.91
CA VAL A 458 -11.21 -5.12 -2.91
C VAL A 458 -11.95 -6.36 -3.43
N PHE A 459 -13.27 -6.17 -3.53
CA PHE A 459 -14.25 -6.98 -4.24
C PHE A 459 -14.45 -6.34 -5.64
N ASP A 460 -14.25 -7.10 -6.71
CA ASP A 460 -13.63 -6.67 -7.99
C ASP A 460 -14.49 -5.83 -8.97
N VAL A 461 -13.82 -5.06 -9.86
CA VAL A 461 -14.30 -4.58 -11.17
C VAL A 461 -13.15 -4.74 -12.20
N LYS A 462 -13.35 -5.49 -13.30
CA LYS A 462 -12.35 -5.89 -14.33
C LYS A 462 -11.61 -4.73 -15.06
N GLN A 463 -10.39 -5.00 -15.57
CA GLN A 463 -9.54 -4.05 -16.34
C GLN A 463 -9.14 -4.57 -17.74
N GLU A 464 -8.84 -3.61 -18.64
CA GLU A 464 -8.22 -3.75 -19.97
C GLU A 464 -6.73 -3.31 -19.94
N PRO A 465 -5.86 -3.76 -20.88
CA PRO A 465 -4.40 -3.61 -20.77
C PRO A 465 -3.85 -2.27 -21.29
N LYS A 466 -2.72 -1.80 -20.72
CA LYS A 466 -1.91 -0.67 -21.24
C LYS A 466 -0.42 -1.04 -21.37
N ARG A 467 0.24 -0.42 -22.36
CA ARG A 467 1.64 -0.64 -22.80
C ARG A 467 2.70 -0.38 -21.72
N GLN A 468 3.82 -1.10 -21.84
CA GLN A 468 4.99 -1.05 -20.95
C GLN A 468 5.85 0.22 -21.12
N PRO A 469 6.33 0.84 -20.03
CA PRO A 469 7.25 1.99 -20.06
C PRO A 469 8.70 1.57 -20.28
N LYS A 470 9.50 2.44 -20.90
CA LYS A 470 10.97 2.28 -21.01
C LYS A 470 11.62 2.44 -19.64
N VAL A 471 12.53 1.53 -19.34
CA VAL A 471 13.34 1.49 -18.11
C VAL A 471 14.47 2.51 -18.22
N TRP A 472 14.50 3.49 -17.32
CA TRP A 472 15.68 4.31 -17.06
C TRP A 472 16.34 3.79 -15.78
N THR A 473 17.63 3.51 -15.85
CA THR A 473 18.45 3.03 -14.73
C THR A 473 19.42 4.13 -14.32
N PRO A 474 19.37 4.66 -13.08
CA PRO A 474 20.45 5.48 -12.57
C PRO A 474 21.65 4.59 -12.25
N GLU A 475 22.84 4.98 -12.70
CA GLU A 475 24.09 4.42 -12.17
C GLU A 475 24.23 4.84 -10.69
N PRO A 476 24.52 3.91 -9.77
CA PRO A 476 24.79 4.26 -8.38
C PRO A 476 26.13 5.03 -8.28
N ASP A 477 26.04 6.36 -8.13
CA ASP A 477 27.21 7.22 -7.87
C ASP A 477 27.68 7.07 -6.41
N ALA A 478 28.38 5.97 -6.14
CA ALA A 478 29.05 5.71 -4.88
C ALA A 478 30.34 6.56 -4.79
N GLY A 479 30.21 7.85 -4.48
CA GLY A 479 31.39 8.68 -4.19
C GLY A 479 31.21 10.20 -4.14
N ARG A 480 30.12 10.76 -4.69
CA ARG A 480 29.88 12.22 -4.60
C ARG A 480 29.10 12.61 -3.35
N GLU A 481 29.57 13.67 -2.68
CA GLU A 481 28.81 14.29 -1.59
C GLU A 481 27.47 14.82 -2.13
N ARG A 482 26.37 14.57 -1.41
CA ARG A 482 24.99 14.96 -1.80
C ARG A 482 24.73 16.46 -1.66
N PRO A 483 24.14 17.17 -2.65
CA PRO A 483 23.85 18.60 -2.55
C PRO A 483 22.84 18.87 -1.43
N VAL A 484 23.05 19.95 -0.68
CA VAL A 484 22.18 20.36 0.43
C VAL A 484 21.01 21.16 -0.11
N ILE A 485 19.77 20.71 0.12
CA ILE A 485 18.56 21.36 -0.38
C ILE A 485 17.80 22.02 0.77
N GLY A 486 17.68 23.33 0.73
CA GLY A 486 16.84 24.09 1.65
C GLY A 486 15.36 23.94 1.29
N ILE A 487 14.52 23.50 2.23
CA ILE A 487 13.07 23.37 2.03
C ILE A 487 12.37 24.36 2.95
N THR A 488 11.64 25.32 2.37
CA THR A 488 10.83 26.28 3.13
C THR A 488 9.53 25.61 3.59
N LYS A 489 9.11 25.89 4.83
CA LYS A 489 7.83 25.44 5.39
C LYS A 489 7.34 26.44 6.45
N PRO A 490 6.04 26.43 6.83
CA PRO A 490 5.58 27.25 7.95
C PRO A 490 6.21 26.78 9.26
N ASP A 491 6.32 27.68 10.24
CA ASP A 491 6.83 27.35 11.57
C ASP A 491 6.01 26.22 12.22
N ASP A 492 4.68 26.33 12.13
CA ASP A 492 3.72 25.42 12.73
C ASP A 492 2.91 24.67 11.66
N GLY A 493 2.75 23.35 11.84
CA GLY A 493 1.98 22.50 10.92
C GLY A 493 2.74 22.01 9.68
N ASP A 494 1.95 21.60 8.67
CA ASP A 494 2.37 21.07 7.36
C ASP A 494 3.41 19.94 7.38
N TRP A 495 3.38 19.13 8.44
CA TRP A 495 4.34 18.05 8.67
C TRP A 495 4.35 17.04 7.53
N LEU A 496 3.17 16.64 7.04
CA LEU A 496 3.04 15.64 5.99
C LEU A 496 3.67 16.10 4.67
N ALA A 497 3.35 17.31 4.19
CA ALA A 497 3.92 17.85 2.96
C ALA A 497 5.44 17.99 3.07
N TYR A 498 5.92 18.47 4.22
CA TYR A 498 7.36 18.56 4.50
C TYR A 498 8.05 17.19 4.46
N GLN A 499 7.48 16.14 5.08
CA GLN A 499 8.06 14.80 5.00
C GLN A 499 8.06 14.26 3.57
N CYS A 500 6.98 14.48 2.80
CA CYS A 500 6.93 14.08 1.39
C CYS A 500 7.99 14.79 0.54
N MET A 501 8.19 16.11 0.72
CA MET A 501 9.24 16.86 0.04
C MET A 501 10.65 16.42 0.45
N ARG A 502 10.90 16.23 1.75
CA ARG A 502 12.18 15.68 2.25
C ARG A 502 12.47 14.33 1.62
N PHE A 503 11.46 13.48 1.53
CA PHE A 503 11.58 12.16 0.96
C PHE A 503 11.87 12.23 -0.54
N ALA A 504 11.15 13.06 -1.29
CA ALA A 504 11.38 13.27 -2.71
C ALA A 504 12.80 13.78 -3.01
N VAL A 505 13.28 14.74 -2.22
CA VAL A 505 14.66 15.25 -2.30
C VAL A 505 15.70 14.15 -2.04
N ARG A 506 15.49 13.32 -1.00
CA ARG A 506 16.40 12.21 -0.67
C ARG A 506 16.43 11.14 -1.75
N MET A 507 15.27 10.81 -2.31
CA MET A 507 15.14 9.86 -3.41
C MET A 507 15.92 10.33 -4.64
N ALA A 508 15.83 11.62 -4.95
CA ALA A 508 16.54 12.25 -6.06
C ALA A 508 18.05 12.49 -5.78
N GLY A 509 18.57 12.10 -4.60
CA GLY A 509 19.99 12.17 -4.26
C GLY A 509 20.44 13.43 -3.49
N GLY A 510 19.52 14.29 -3.06
CA GLY A 510 19.83 15.48 -2.24
C GLY A 510 19.75 15.25 -0.73
N GLU A 511 20.35 16.14 0.07
CA GLU A 511 20.19 16.17 1.53
C GLU A 511 19.26 17.33 1.95
N PRO A 512 18.04 17.05 2.45
CA PRO A 512 17.07 18.08 2.76
C PRO A 512 17.32 18.73 4.13
N VAL A 513 17.42 20.06 4.15
CA VAL A 513 17.45 20.86 5.38
C VAL A 513 16.22 21.76 5.49
N LYS A 514 15.73 21.93 6.72
CA LYS A 514 14.56 22.75 7.00
C LYS A 514 14.92 24.24 7.04
N ILE A 515 14.07 25.08 6.46
CA ILE A 515 14.08 26.54 6.59
C ILE A 515 12.71 27.01 7.07
N THR A 516 12.66 27.71 8.19
CA THR A 516 11.44 28.37 8.72
C THR A 516 11.81 29.74 9.30
N SER A 517 10.82 30.61 9.55
CA SER A 517 11.07 31.94 10.13
C SER A 517 11.74 31.86 11.51
N ARG A 518 11.46 30.83 12.31
CA ARG A 518 12.14 30.56 13.60
C ARG A 518 13.48 29.85 13.48
N ALA A 519 13.83 29.33 12.30
CA ALA A 519 15.06 28.58 12.07
C ALA A 519 15.68 28.98 10.71
N PRO A 520 16.15 30.24 10.57
CA PRO A 520 16.80 30.70 9.36
C PRO A 520 18.12 29.95 9.12
N ARG A 521 18.58 29.98 7.88
CA ARG A 521 19.85 29.38 7.44
C ARG A 521 20.65 30.43 6.68
N GLU A 522 21.96 30.27 6.67
CA GLU A 522 22.83 31.08 5.81
C GLU A 522 22.65 30.64 4.34
N PRO A 523 22.51 31.56 3.37
CA PRO A 523 22.36 31.21 1.96
C PRO A 523 23.47 30.32 1.41
N HIS A 524 24.70 30.52 1.88
CA HIS A 524 25.84 29.68 1.50
C HIS A 524 25.82 28.27 2.11
N SER A 525 24.85 27.94 2.96
CA SER A 525 24.73 26.59 3.55
C SER A 525 23.93 25.60 2.69
N ILE A 526 23.32 26.07 1.60
CA ILE A 526 22.54 25.24 0.67
C ILE A 526 23.09 25.32 -0.75
N ASP A 527 22.71 24.33 -1.56
CA ASP A 527 23.07 24.17 -2.97
C ASP A 527 21.83 24.22 -3.89
N GLY A 528 20.63 24.18 -3.32
CA GLY A 528 19.34 24.33 -4.01
C GLY A 528 18.23 24.72 -3.05
N LEU A 529 17.20 25.41 -3.54
CA LEU A 529 16.08 25.92 -2.74
C LEU A 529 14.74 25.39 -3.26
N LEU A 530 13.98 24.73 -2.39
CA LEU A 530 12.64 24.21 -2.64
C LEU A 530 11.62 25.02 -1.83
N PHE A 531 10.78 25.81 -2.51
CA PHE A 531 9.67 26.50 -1.88
C PHE A 531 8.48 25.56 -1.72
N GLY A 532 8.09 25.28 -0.48
CA GLY A 532 6.96 24.39 -0.18
C GLY A 532 5.60 25.02 -0.47
N GLY A 533 4.56 24.19 -0.55
CA GLY A 533 3.16 24.64 -0.56
C GLY A 533 2.73 25.31 0.75
N GLY A 534 1.46 25.67 0.90
CA GLY A 534 0.93 26.19 2.16
C GLY A 534 -0.24 27.16 2.02
N SER A 535 -0.33 28.10 2.96
CA SER A 535 -1.29 29.22 3.00
C SER A 535 -1.25 30.08 1.74
N ASP A 536 -2.28 30.90 1.53
CA ASP A 536 -2.30 31.82 0.37
C ASP A 536 -1.20 32.89 0.52
N VAL A 537 -0.65 33.39 -0.60
CA VAL A 537 0.34 34.49 -0.61
C VAL A 537 -0.36 35.79 -0.24
N TYR A 538 0.28 36.64 0.57
CA TYR A 538 -0.34 37.87 1.05
C TYR A 538 -0.66 38.86 -0.09
N PRO A 539 -1.90 39.37 -0.22
CA PRO A 539 -2.34 40.13 -1.41
C PRO A 539 -1.66 41.48 -1.68
N GLU A 540 -1.11 42.14 -0.65
CA GLU A 540 -0.34 43.38 -0.81
C GLU A 540 0.87 43.20 -1.74
N LEU A 541 1.42 41.98 -1.85
CA LEU A 541 2.57 41.67 -2.71
C LEU A 541 2.25 41.73 -4.21
N TYR A 542 0.97 41.58 -4.59
CA TYR A 542 0.53 41.64 -5.99
C TYR A 542 -0.61 42.66 -6.20
N ALA A 543 -0.62 43.69 -5.36
CA ALA A 543 -1.51 44.86 -5.45
C ALA A 543 -3.02 44.55 -5.31
N GLU A 544 -3.40 43.57 -4.49
CA GLU A 544 -4.80 43.27 -4.15
C GLU A 544 -5.09 43.38 -2.63
N ALA A 545 -6.38 43.46 -2.26
CA ALA A 545 -6.80 43.51 -0.86
C ALA A 545 -6.97 42.10 -0.26
N PRO A 546 -6.69 41.90 1.05
CA PRO A 546 -6.89 40.61 1.71
C PRO A 546 -8.35 40.17 1.69
N ALA A 547 -8.58 38.89 1.37
CA ALA A 547 -9.91 38.29 1.33
C ALA A 547 -10.32 37.73 2.70
N THR A 548 -11.58 37.92 3.08
CA THR A 548 -12.13 37.43 4.35
C THR A 548 -12.15 35.89 4.38
N GLY A 549 -11.54 35.29 5.41
CA GLY A 549 -11.57 33.85 5.65
C GLY A 549 -10.40 33.04 5.07
N GLN A 550 -9.43 33.71 4.43
CA GLN A 550 -8.16 33.08 4.02
C GLN A 550 -7.14 33.06 5.16
N ARG A 551 -6.19 32.12 5.08
CA ARG A 551 -5.04 32.05 6.00
C ARG A 551 -3.83 32.63 5.28
N TYR A 552 -3.16 33.57 5.92
CA TYR A 552 -1.92 34.18 5.43
C TYR A 552 -0.80 33.99 6.46
N ASP A 553 0.45 34.02 5.99
CA ASP A 553 1.65 33.85 6.83
C ASP A 553 2.73 34.85 6.42
N ARG A 554 2.61 36.09 6.93
CA ARG A 554 3.48 37.21 6.56
C ARG A 554 4.96 36.97 6.88
N LEU A 555 5.25 36.32 8.01
CA LEU A 555 6.63 36.01 8.41
C LEU A 555 7.27 35.04 7.41
N ARG A 556 6.48 34.08 6.92
CA ARG A 556 6.93 33.19 5.85
C ARG A 556 7.04 33.91 4.51
N ASP A 557 6.12 34.82 4.19
CA ASP A 557 6.20 35.63 2.97
C ASP A 557 7.51 36.44 2.92
N GLU A 558 7.85 37.15 4.00
CA GLU A 558 9.08 37.93 4.14
C GLU A 558 10.33 37.03 4.01
N MET A 559 10.36 35.92 4.77
CA MET A 559 11.47 34.97 4.72
C MET A 559 11.67 34.41 3.30
N GLU A 560 10.60 34.01 2.63
CA GLU A 560 10.71 33.44 1.29
C GLU A 560 11.09 34.47 0.22
N ALA A 561 10.67 35.73 0.38
CA ALA A 561 11.12 36.84 -0.45
C ALA A 561 12.64 37.04 -0.34
N ASP A 562 13.17 37.12 0.88
CA ASP A 562 14.61 37.26 1.14
C ASP A 562 15.41 36.11 0.53
N TRP A 563 14.88 34.89 0.64
CA TRP A 563 15.50 33.69 0.07
C TRP A 563 15.46 33.69 -1.45
N ALA A 564 14.34 34.05 -2.06
CA ALA A 564 14.19 34.11 -3.52
C ALA A 564 15.13 35.18 -4.12
N GLU A 565 15.16 36.39 -3.55
CA GLU A 565 16.05 37.46 -4.00
C GLU A 565 17.51 37.02 -3.91
N THR A 566 17.89 36.41 -2.79
CA THR A 566 19.24 35.91 -2.60
C THR A 566 19.59 34.78 -3.56
N ALA A 567 18.68 33.82 -3.76
CA ALA A 567 18.89 32.70 -4.68
C ALA A 567 19.06 33.18 -6.12
N VAL A 568 18.29 34.19 -6.56
CA VAL A 568 18.50 34.84 -7.88
C VAL A 568 19.86 35.51 -7.95
N ARG A 569 20.23 36.30 -6.93
CA ARG A 569 21.50 37.05 -6.90
C ARG A 569 22.74 36.15 -6.94
N VAL A 570 22.72 35.01 -6.24
CA VAL A 570 23.87 34.09 -6.15
C VAL A 570 23.74 32.83 -7.03
N GLY A 571 22.66 32.75 -7.82
CA GLY A 571 22.41 31.69 -8.79
C GLY A 571 22.03 30.32 -8.22
N ILE A 572 21.46 30.26 -7.01
CA ILE A 572 20.98 29.00 -6.42
C ILE A 572 19.77 28.48 -7.23
N PRO A 573 19.78 27.21 -7.70
CA PRO A 573 18.64 26.59 -8.33
C PRO A 573 17.38 26.60 -7.45
N MET A 574 16.22 26.91 -8.04
CA MET A 574 14.93 27.00 -7.34
C MET A 574 13.85 26.10 -7.94
N LEU A 575 13.12 25.40 -7.08
CA LEU A 575 11.86 24.73 -7.41
C LEU A 575 10.74 25.25 -6.51
N GLY A 576 9.64 25.72 -7.08
CA GLY A 576 8.48 26.21 -6.34
C GLY A 576 7.28 25.28 -6.47
N ILE A 577 6.73 24.81 -5.36
CA ILE A 577 5.54 23.95 -5.34
C ILE A 577 4.33 24.71 -4.83
N CYS A 578 3.25 24.73 -5.62
CA CYS A 578 1.98 25.35 -5.30
C CYS A 578 2.16 26.84 -4.92
N ARG A 579 2.09 27.17 -3.63
CA ARG A 579 2.41 28.50 -3.09
C ARG A 579 3.82 28.96 -3.47
N GLY A 580 4.80 28.06 -3.51
CA GLY A 580 6.17 28.39 -3.91
C GLY A 580 6.26 28.93 -5.34
N MET A 581 5.55 28.32 -6.29
CA MET A 581 5.45 28.83 -7.67
C MET A 581 4.82 30.23 -7.69
N GLN A 582 3.77 30.44 -6.89
CA GLN A 582 3.07 31.72 -6.80
C GLN A 582 3.96 32.81 -6.23
N MET A 583 4.72 32.51 -5.18
CA MET A 583 5.68 33.43 -4.58
C MET A 583 6.77 33.83 -5.59
N MET A 584 7.37 32.86 -6.27
CA MET A 584 8.36 33.12 -7.32
C MET A 584 7.81 34.05 -8.42
N ASN A 585 6.56 33.85 -8.83
CA ASN A 585 5.91 34.67 -9.85
C ASN A 585 5.64 36.11 -9.37
N VAL A 586 5.15 36.27 -8.13
CA VAL A 586 4.84 37.58 -7.56
C VAL A 586 6.10 38.42 -7.36
N LEU A 587 7.19 37.80 -6.89
CA LEU A 587 8.47 38.49 -6.71
C LEU A 587 9.12 38.92 -8.03
N ASP A 588 8.79 38.25 -9.13
CA ASP A 588 9.20 38.66 -10.48
C ASP A 588 8.27 39.75 -11.07
N GLY A 589 7.17 40.11 -10.39
CA GLY A 589 6.23 41.16 -10.82
C GLY A 589 4.98 40.63 -11.51
N GLY A 590 4.71 39.32 -11.45
CA GLY A 590 3.45 38.72 -11.89
C GLY A 590 2.32 38.88 -10.87
N THR A 591 1.10 38.45 -11.24
CA THR A 591 -0.11 38.60 -10.41
C THR A 591 -0.80 37.24 -10.15
N LEU A 592 -1.66 37.18 -9.14
CA LEU A 592 -2.40 35.97 -8.76
C LEU A 592 -3.92 36.19 -8.86
N TRP A 593 -4.66 35.11 -9.11
CA TRP A 593 -6.08 35.04 -8.80
C TRP A 593 -6.25 34.80 -7.29
N PRO A 594 -6.92 35.70 -6.55
CA PRO A 594 -7.08 35.57 -5.09
C PRO A 594 -8.01 34.42 -4.70
N ASP A 595 -8.92 34.04 -5.59
CA ASP A 595 -9.78 32.87 -5.45
C ASP A 595 -10.12 32.29 -6.83
N LEU A 596 -10.24 30.96 -6.89
CA LEU A 596 -10.54 30.21 -8.10
C LEU A 596 -12.01 29.78 -8.22
N SER A 597 -12.97 30.44 -7.55
CA SER A 597 -14.41 30.09 -7.60
C SER A 597 -14.95 29.94 -9.03
N GLN A 598 -14.48 30.78 -9.95
CA GLN A 598 -14.83 30.69 -11.37
C GLN A 598 -14.38 29.37 -12.03
N TYR A 599 -13.33 28.73 -11.52
CA TYR A 599 -12.82 27.42 -11.97
C TYR A 599 -13.29 26.25 -11.07
N LYS A 600 -13.73 26.52 -9.83
CA LYS A 600 -14.01 25.50 -8.79
C LYS A 600 -15.30 24.69 -8.97
N LYS A 601 -16.20 25.01 -9.93
CA LYS A 601 -17.51 24.31 -10.07
C LYS A 601 -17.43 22.78 -10.21
N LYS A 602 -16.24 22.21 -10.49
CA LYS A 602 -15.99 20.76 -10.63
C LYS A 602 -14.90 20.18 -9.71
N TYR A 603 -14.30 20.97 -8.81
CA TYR A 603 -13.20 20.49 -7.96
C TYR A 603 -13.68 19.97 -6.59
N PRO A 604 -13.05 18.93 -6.02
CA PRO A 604 -13.37 18.45 -4.67
C PRO A 604 -13.05 19.49 -3.61
N THR A 605 -13.80 19.46 -2.50
CA THR A 605 -13.67 20.44 -1.41
C THR A 605 -12.82 19.93 -0.24
N ARG A 606 -12.73 18.62 -0.02
CA ARG A 606 -11.97 18.02 1.11
C ARG A 606 -10.49 17.82 0.75
N PHE A 607 -9.59 18.08 1.69
CA PHE A 607 -8.14 18.00 1.51
C PHE A 607 -7.64 16.67 0.90
N LEU A 608 -8.05 15.54 1.47
CA LEU A 608 -7.68 14.22 0.93
C LEU A 608 -8.23 14.02 -0.50
N GLN A 609 -9.47 14.42 -0.77
CA GLN A 609 -10.04 14.35 -2.12
C GLN A 609 -9.31 15.24 -3.13
N ARG A 610 -8.68 16.33 -2.68
CA ARG A 610 -7.90 17.27 -3.51
C ARG A 610 -6.51 16.75 -3.83
N ILE A 611 -5.84 16.13 -2.85
CA ILE A 611 -4.61 15.35 -3.07
C ILE A 611 -4.89 14.23 -4.06
N PHE A 612 -6.06 13.59 -3.93
CA PHE A 612 -6.45 12.48 -4.77
C PHE A 612 -7.25 12.86 -6.02
N TYR A 613 -7.43 14.16 -6.29
CA TYR A 613 -8.03 14.60 -7.53
C TYR A 613 -7.02 14.44 -8.67
N ARG A 614 -7.48 14.09 -9.87
CA ARG A 614 -6.62 14.02 -11.05
C ARG A 614 -7.25 14.84 -12.15
N LYS A 615 -6.47 15.77 -12.68
CA LYS A 615 -6.83 16.60 -13.82
C LYS A 615 -5.70 16.56 -14.85
N PRO A 616 -6.04 16.47 -16.14
CA PRO A 616 -5.04 16.56 -17.19
C PRO A 616 -4.48 17.98 -17.25
N VAL A 617 -3.19 18.06 -17.54
CA VAL A 617 -2.45 19.29 -17.76
C VAL A 617 -1.65 19.08 -19.02
N GLU A 618 -1.83 19.97 -19.98
CA GLU A 618 -1.13 20.01 -21.25
C GLU A 618 0.24 20.66 -21.03
N ILE A 619 1.28 20.05 -21.57
CA ILE A 619 2.67 20.49 -21.45
C ILE A 619 3.11 21.11 -22.77
N GLU A 620 3.83 22.21 -22.70
CA GLU A 620 4.45 22.85 -23.85
C GLU A 620 5.77 22.16 -24.23
N ASP A 621 6.00 21.97 -25.52
CA ASP A 621 7.20 21.32 -26.05
C ASP A 621 8.49 22.07 -25.68
N ASN A 622 9.61 21.36 -25.60
CA ASN A 622 10.94 21.91 -25.30
C ASN A 622 11.02 22.61 -23.94
N THR A 623 10.34 22.05 -22.93
CA THR A 623 10.35 22.54 -21.55
C THR A 623 10.96 21.50 -20.60
N THR A 624 11.25 21.89 -19.36
CA THR A 624 11.70 20.94 -18.34
C THR A 624 10.66 19.84 -18.11
N LEU A 625 9.37 20.19 -18.11
CA LEU A 625 8.30 19.19 -17.96
C LEU A 625 8.24 18.23 -19.14
N ASP A 626 8.41 18.73 -20.36
CA ASP A 626 8.48 17.89 -21.57
C ASP A 626 9.64 16.89 -21.49
N SER A 627 10.78 17.30 -20.92
CA SER A 627 11.94 16.39 -20.73
C SER A 627 11.74 15.27 -19.71
N VAL A 628 10.68 15.32 -18.89
CA VAL A 628 10.45 14.36 -17.80
C VAL A 628 9.20 13.46 -18.00
N THR A 629 8.58 13.52 -19.18
CA THR A 629 7.44 12.67 -19.53
C THR A 629 7.44 12.33 -21.01
N ASP A 630 6.95 11.14 -21.39
CA ASP A 630 6.81 10.73 -22.80
C ASP A 630 5.50 11.23 -23.44
N ASP A 631 4.62 11.83 -22.64
CA ASP A 631 3.32 12.35 -23.05
C ASP A 631 3.31 13.88 -23.05
N ASN A 632 2.63 14.50 -24.02
CA ASN A 632 2.35 15.94 -24.02
C ASN A 632 1.33 16.39 -22.95
N SER A 633 0.94 15.49 -22.05
CA SER A 633 0.04 15.79 -20.95
C SER A 633 0.31 14.93 -19.71
N ILE A 634 0.08 15.51 -18.53
CA ILE A 634 0.22 14.82 -17.24
C ILE A 634 -1.03 14.98 -16.39
N CYS A 635 -1.39 13.94 -15.64
CA CYS A 635 -2.45 14.00 -14.63
C CYS A 635 -1.92 14.45 -13.25
N VAL A 636 -2.38 15.60 -12.75
CA VAL A 636 -1.88 16.18 -11.49
C VAL A 636 -3.00 16.40 -10.46
N ASN A 637 -2.61 16.68 -9.21
CA ASN A 637 -3.53 16.96 -8.11
C ASN A 637 -3.92 18.45 -8.02
N SER A 638 -4.91 18.79 -7.18
CA SER A 638 -5.47 20.15 -7.11
C SER A 638 -5.73 20.60 -5.68
N VAL A 639 -4.69 21.03 -4.97
CA VAL A 639 -4.72 21.42 -3.54
C VAL A 639 -4.65 22.95 -3.33
N HIS A 640 -4.47 23.73 -4.41
CA HIS A 640 -4.33 25.20 -4.39
C HIS A 640 -5.64 25.99 -4.43
N THR A 641 -5.71 27.08 -3.66
CA THR A 641 -6.84 28.01 -3.62
C THR A 641 -6.64 29.26 -4.46
N GLN A 642 -5.39 29.62 -4.73
CA GLN A 642 -4.92 30.64 -5.67
C GLN A 642 -4.26 30.01 -6.90
N ALA A 643 -4.08 30.80 -7.97
CA ALA A 643 -3.22 30.45 -9.10
C ALA A 643 -2.65 31.71 -9.76
N ILE A 644 -1.64 31.55 -10.61
CA ILE A 644 -1.10 32.65 -11.40
C ILE A 644 -2.16 33.19 -12.36
N LYS A 645 -2.28 34.52 -12.40
CA LYS A 645 -3.10 35.26 -13.37
C LYS A 645 -2.21 35.78 -14.49
N ASP A 646 -1.27 36.67 -14.15
CA ASP A 646 -0.26 37.19 -15.08
C ASP A 646 1.13 36.68 -14.66
N VAL A 647 1.89 36.19 -15.64
CA VAL A 647 3.22 35.60 -15.40
C VAL A 647 4.27 36.69 -15.38
N GLY A 648 5.22 36.58 -14.45
CA GLY A 648 6.37 37.49 -14.38
C GLY A 648 7.25 37.45 -15.65
N PRO A 649 7.93 38.56 -15.98
CA PRO A 649 8.74 38.72 -17.19
C PRO A 649 9.90 37.72 -17.36
N SER A 650 10.44 37.17 -16.28
CA SER A 650 11.54 36.20 -16.31
C SER A 650 11.06 34.77 -16.56
N PHE A 651 9.75 34.53 -16.53
CA PHE A 651 9.15 33.20 -16.64
C PHE A 651 8.32 33.03 -17.92
N ARG A 652 8.34 31.82 -18.47
CA ARG A 652 7.37 31.37 -19.48
C ARG A 652 6.43 30.34 -18.87
N VAL A 653 5.21 30.27 -19.39
CA VAL A 653 4.28 29.17 -19.05
C VAL A 653 4.70 27.91 -19.78
N THR A 654 4.74 26.79 -19.06
CA THR A 654 5.16 25.49 -19.59
C THR A 654 4.11 24.41 -19.45
N ALA A 655 3.05 24.66 -18.67
CA ALA A 655 1.93 23.74 -18.58
C ALA A 655 0.63 24.44 -18.21
N ARG A 656 -0.49 24.00 -18.79
CA ARG A 656 -1.83 24.56 -18.55
C ARG A 656 -2.90 23.48 -18.42
N GLU A 657 -3.92 23.76 -17.64
CA GLU A 657 -5.17 23.00 -17.73
C GLU A 657 -5.94 23.35 -19.00
N PRO A 658 -6.84 22.48 -19.49
CA PRO A 658 -7.73 22.77 -20.63
C PRO A 658 -8.63 24.00 -20.43
N ASN A 659 -8.85 24.43 -19.18
CA ASN A 659 -9.59 25.65 -18.86
C ASN A 659 -8.72 26.92 -18.87
N GLY A 660 -7.45 26.82 -19.24
CA GLY A 660 -6.47 27.91 -19.32
C GLY A 660 -5.69 28.17 -18.03
N LEU A 661 -6.00 27.49 -16.91
CA LEU A 661 -5.30 27.70 -15.64
C LEU A 661 -3.84 27.28 -15.74
N ILE A 662 -2.92 28.18 -15.39
CA ILE A 662 -1.48 27.93 -15.43
C ILE A 662 -1.12 26.88 -14.37
N GLN A 663 -0.38 25.85 -14.78
CA GLN A 663 0.04 24.74 -13.91
C GLN A 663 1.55 24.62 -13.76
N ALA A 664 2.34 25.20 -14.66
CA ALA A 664 3.78 25.30 -14.48
C ALA A 664 4.34 26.54 -15.19
N ILE A 665 5.40 27.07 -14.60
CA ILE A 665 6.25 28.12 -15.16
C ILE A 665 7.71 27.70 -15.04
N GLU A 666 8.55 28.14 -15.97
CA GLU A 666 10.00 27.98 -15.84
C GLU A 666 10.70 29.23 -16.37
N ALA A 667 11.88 29.53 -15.83
CA ALA A 667 12.65 30.68 -16.25
C ALA A 667 13.12 30.51 -17.70
N THR A 668 13.13 31.62 -18.44
CA THR A 668 13.61 31.64 -19.83
C THR A 668 15.13 31.65 -19.94
N ASP A 669 15.82 32.02 -18.87
CA ASP A 669 17.27 32.13 -18.80
C ASP A 669 17.84 31.85 -17.39
N GLY A 670 19.16 31.74 -17.33
CA GLY A 670 19.91 31.62 -16.08
C GLY A 670 19.83 30.24 -15.41
N PRO A 671 20.11 30.17 -14.10
CA PRO A 671 20.05 28.93 -13.33
C PRO A 671 18.65 28.32 -13.31
N PHE A 672 18.57 27.01 -13.07
CA PHE A 672 17.31 26.27 -12.98
C PHE A 672 16.34 26.96 -12.01
N ARG A 673 15.24 27.49 -12.53
CA ARG A 673 14.16 28.12 -11.76
C ARG A 673 12.85 27.66 -12.35
N MET A 674 12.13 26.83 -11.62
CA MET A 674 10.87 26.25 -12.07
C MET A 674 9.83 26.31 -10.97
N GLY A 675 8.56 26.48 -11.34
CA GLY A 675 7.46 26.33 -10.40
C GLY A 675 6.32 25.53 -10.98
N VAL A 676 5.66 24.74 -10.14
CA VAL A 676 4.49 23.92 -10.47
C VAL A 676 3.34 24.22 -9.52
N GLN A 677 2.11 24.28 -10.03
CA GLN A 677 0.91 24.61 -9.26
C GLN A 677 0.35 23.40 -8.49
N PHE A 678 0.69 22.20 -8.94
CA PHE A 678 0.36 20.93 -8.31
C PHE A 678 1.45 20.51 -7.32
N HIS A 679 1.22 19.41 -6.61
CA HIS A 679 2.10 18.89 -5.57
C HIS A 679 2.78 17.60 -6.02
N PRO A 680 3.95 17.67 -6.69
CA PRO A 680 4.70 16.50 -7.13
C PRO A 680 5.20 15.63 -5.98
N GLU A 681 5.37 16.19 -4.77
CA GLU A 681 5.76 15.47 -3.56
C GLU A 681 4.72 14.42 -3.13
N PHE A 682 3.44 14.64 -3.46
CA PHE A 682 2.38 13.64 -3.27
C PHE A 682 2.22 12.72 -4.48
N LEU A 683 2.96 12.97 -5.57
CA LEU A 683 2.89 12.24 -6.84
C LEU A 683 4.18 11.48 -7.16
N ILE A 684 5.11 11.34 -6.22
CA ILE A 684 6.38 10.59 -6.34
C ILE A 684 6.22 9.14 -6.85
N TYR A 685 5.00 8.58 -6.82
CA TYR A 685 4.68 7.29 -7.43
C TYR A 685 4.59 7.35 -8.98
N ARG A 686 4.44 8.54 -9.57
CA ARG A 686 4.46 8.83 -11.01
C ARG A 686 5.87 9.21 -11.45
N ALA A 687 6.31 8.69 -12.60
CA ALA A 687 7.67 8.87 -13.10
C ALA A 687 8.04 10.35 -13.29
N PHE A 688 7.17 11.14 -13.92
CA PHE A 688 7.43 12.57 -14.16
C PHE A 688 7.70 13.36 -12.87
N ALA A 689 7.05 12.99 -11.76
CA ALA A 689 7.25 13.68 -10.49
C ALA A 689 8.64 13.38 -9.91
N ARG A 690 9.10 12.12 -9.99
CA ARG A 690 10.46 11.75 -9.57
C ARG A 690 11.50 12.43 -10.43
N GLN A 691 11.33 12.34 -11.75
CA GLN A 691 12.22 12.96 -12.73
C GLN A 691 12.29 14.48 -12.54
N LEU A 692 11.17 15.16 -12.21
CA LEU A 692 11.20 16.59 -11.88
C LEU A 692 12.12 16.90 -10.68
N PHE A 693 12.07 16.09 -9.61
CA PHE A 693 12.99 16.24 -8.48
C PHE A 693 14.43 15.91 -8.88
N GLU A 694 14.67 14.86 -9.68
CA GLU A 694 16.00 14.50 -10.19
C GLU A 694 16.63 15.65 -10.98
N ARG A 695 15.88 16.29 -11.89
CA ARG A 695 16.35 17.46 -12.66
C ARG A 695 16.71 18.64 -11.75
N PHE A 696 15.91 18.87 -10.71
CA PHE A 696 16.22 19.89 -9.71
C PHE A 696 17.50 19.57 -8.91
N ILE A 697 17.69 18.31 -8.49
CA ILE A 697 18.91 17.89 -7.77
C ILE A 697 20.15 17.90 -8.67
N GLU A 698 20.01 17.59 -9.96
CA GLU A 698 21.08 17.71 -10.96
C GLU A 698 21.56 19.17 -11.07
N ALA A 699 20.63 20.12 -11.13
CA ALA A 699 20.96 21.55 -11.12
C ALA A 699 21.67 21.97 -9.83
N ALA A 700 21.19 21.53 -8.66
CA ALA A 700 21.82 21.80 -7.37
C ALA A 700 23.23 21.20 -7.26
N SER A 701 23.43 20.00 -7.80
CA SER A 701 24.74 19.34 -7.85
C SER A 701 25.72 20.11 -8.73
N THR A 702 25.24 20.62 -9.87
CA THR A 702 26.02 21.47 -10.79
C THR A 702 26.43 22.77 -10.11
N TYR A 703 25.50 23.44 -9.43
CA TYR A 703 25.78 24.65 -8.65
C TYR A 703 26.84 24.41 -7.56
N ARG A 704 26.70 23.34 -6.78
CA ARG A 704 27.69 22.95 -5.77
C ARG A 704 29.08 22.75 -6.36
N ALA A 705 29.17 22.07 -7.51
CA ALA A 705 30.43 21.83 -8.19
C ALA A 705 31.11 23.13 -8.63
N GLN A 706 30.36 24.15 -8.99
CA GLN A 706 30.86 25.49 -9.33
C GLN A 706 31.29 26.30 -8.10
N LYS A 707 30.64 26.07 -6.95
CA LYS A 707 30.96 26.74 -5.68
C LYS A 707 32.25 26.24 -5.02
N LYS A 708 32.60 24.96 -5.17
CA LYS A 708 33.81 24.36 -4.57
C LYS A 708 35.12 25.05 -5.02
N PRO A 709 35.38 25.29 -6.32
CA PRO A 709 36.57 25.99 -6.79
C PRO A 709 36.73 27.40 -6.22
N ALA A 710 35.65 28.18 -6.17
CA ALA A 710 35.65 29.57 -5.72
C ALA A 710 35.97 29.74 -4.22
N LEU A 711 35.64 28.74 -3.39
CA LEU A 711 35.99 28.73 -1.97
C LEU A 711 37.46 28.35 -1.71
N THR A 712 38.06 27.52 -2.56
CA THR A 712 39.49 27.19 -2.50
C THR A 712 40.37 28.36 -2.95
N GLU A 713 40.02 29.07 -4.03
CA GLU A 713 40.78 30.24 -4.48
C GLU A 713 40.73 31.40 -3.46
N ALA A 714 39.60 31.61 -2.77
CA ALA A 714 39.46 32.65 -1.74
C ALA A 714 40.14 32.31 -0.39
N LEU A 715 40.69 31.10 -0.23
CA LEU A 715 41.48 30.68 0.95
C LEU A 715 42.99 30.68 0.66
N ASP A 716 43.38 30.72 -0.62
CA ASP A 716 44.77 30.76 -1.07
C ASP A 716 45.26 32.19 -1.39
N ASP A 717 44.36 33.19 -1.45
CA ASP A 717 44.63 34.64 -1.47
C ASP A 717 44.43 35.27 -0.07
#